data_AF-A0A2G5SG73-F1
#
_entry.id   AF-A0A2G5SG73-F1
#
_cell.length_a   1.000
_cell.length_b   1.000
_cell.length_c   1.000
_cell.angle_alpha   90.00
_cell.angle_beta   90.00
_cell.angle_gamma   90.00
#
_symmetry.space_group_name_H-M   'P 1'
#
loop_
_entity.id
_entity.type
_entity.pdbx_description
1 polymer ?
#
loop_
_entity_poly.entity_id
_entity_poly.type
_entity_poly.pdbx_seq_one_letter_code
_entity_poly.pdbx_strand_id
1 'polypeptide(L)'
;MWFLLVTNILLISISSIETTKQESFGIKDVHKEIVNLAQRAINYRLEKNVYTESYPPADVLQWILDKKINEIAWMAYGKMKIQNGIAGQTELLSLVEEMEGSLTTEDERSEVEKGFEVMDGMRELNSSIREMKINDLKWDAEYVDRFPTEFKSDYPQELQKSFENAEEHYKIVLDEMNELLSTYPANKTISEDDSYSILEFLSDKIEHPMREAENSMNYIKETFKNNHYTMNPEDLDGLKKLRNVSEIISLKTEGFKSLKALIPFLEHIESDMDVLGRLRDGEAFSGIREFLNNMKVHLEELKGYRIVPRIYKVFQKIPSMTPLLPKIVAFADYMTKYEPRMTELSKRWKPLEDHLNSFTIPLGTEKFKELKNCLQKFNFSQEISADGLIEEDDSFGEIPELNRRLYQEIEKLELDDLYYSGTIKQTYRQDILKDGMGQFERMRDNVKQRLRVLGESRGIYEDLVNKMAGLMTDVVSGKATEFMEDDENVKQLESIKSLMTCYSFPNFDSIKELLKLSVDAWKFDVQVLENTVDVVGMIKGALVKLNDVRDWKRDGYDPNDWSRYNGIPLDNQEVRVITDGLHAFESILKAQEGWERLKDFDLSAVISDIDQVWKSANETMTRVLESVSRFQSNKKVDDLPKFLKNIAPPDGIDTEQIKKAIEEKYEENGKRDLLNIVNDLKNFQNSFPTHKDATMFIKMINKMKKWEDSKHPVPTKNQTMIDCSETNCDIILKLPSNV
;
A
#
# COMPACT_ATOMS: atom_id res chain seq x y z
N MET A 1 26.83 -80.33 -1.74
CA MET A 1 26.67 -81.53 -2.60
C MET A 1 25.23 -82.06 -2.71
N TRP A 2 24.36 -81.89 -1.71
CA TRP A 2 22.95 -82.32 -1.80
C TRP A 2 22.07 -81.49 -2.77
N PHE A 3 22.41 -80.22 -2.99
CA PHE A 3 21.70 -79.35 -3.93
C PHE A 3 21.90 -79.73 -5.42
N LEU A 4 22.97 -80.46 -5.74
CA LEU A 4 23.27 -80.98 -7.09
C LEU A 4 22.63 -82.36 -7.36
N LEU A 5 22.23 -83.08 -6.31
CA LEU A 5 21.54 -84.37 -6.42
C LEU A 5 20.03 -84.16 -6.63
N VAL A 6 19.43 -83.17 -5.98
CA VAL A 6 18.00 -82.84 -6.15
C VAL A 6 17.73 -82.19 -7.51
N THR A 7 18.66 -81.37 -8.03
CA THR A 7 18.54 -80.77 -9.36
C THR A 7 18.70 -81.78 -10.49
N ASN A 8 19.56 -82.80 -10.33
CA ASN A 8 19.70 -83.87 -11.34
C ASN A 8 18.53 -84.88 -11.31
N ILE A 9 17.88 -85.12 -10.16
CA ILE A 9 16.67 -85.96 -10.10
C ILE A 9 15.46 -85.26 -10.74
N LEU A 10 15.37 -83.93 -10.61
CA LEU A 10 14.35 -83.12 -11.31
C LEU A 10 14.58 -83.00 -12.83
N LEU A 11 15.83 -83.17 -13.30
CA LEU A 11 16.18 -83.09 -14.73
C LEU A 11 16.10 -84.44 -15.48
N ILE A 12 16.02 -85.58 -14.79
CA ILE A 12 15.94 -86.92 -15.43
C ILE A 12 14.50 -87.46 -15.51
N SER A 13 13.50 -86.73 -15.00
CA SER A 13 12.09 -87.14 -15.08
C SER A 13 11.38 -86.69 -16.37
N ILE A 14 12.09 -86.04 -17.31
CA ILE A 14 11.56 -85.69 -18.65
C ILE A 14 12.12 -86.69 -19.66
N SER A 15 11.73 -87.95 -19.54
CA SER A 15 11.61 -88.82 -20.71
C SER A 15 10.12 -88.95 -20.99
N SER A 16 9.75 -88.46 -22.16
CA SER A 16 8.45 -88.58 -22.79
C SER A 16 7.97 -90.03 -22.78
N ILE A 17 7.13 -90.37 -21.80
CA ILE A 17 6.12 -91.40 -22.01
C ILE A 17 4.98 -90.68 -22.72
N GLU A 18 4.88 -90.92 -24.02
CA GLU A 18 3.66 -90.68 -24.79
C GLU A 18 2.51 -91.46 -24.13
N THR A 19 1.84 -90.86 -23.17
CA THR A 19 0.46 -91.21 -22.87
C THR A 19 -0.42 -90.23 -23.63
N THR A 20 -0.94 -90.70 -24.76
CA THR A 20 -2.14 -90.20 -25.41
C THR A 20 -3.31 -90.23 -24.43
N LYS A 21 -3.41 -89.22 -23.57
CA LYS A 21 -4.65 -88.80 -22.92
C LYS A 21 -4.85 -87.34 -23.26
N GLN A 22 -5.96 -87.03 -23.91
CA GLN A 22 -6.42 -85.66 -24.14
C GLN A 22 -6.46 -84.92 -22.80
N GLU A 23 -5.47 -84.06 -22.55
CA GLU A 23 -5.52 -83.08 -21.46
C GLU A 23 -6.71 -82.15 -21.71
N SER A 24 -7.69 -82.20 -20.82
CA SER A 24 -8.85 -81.31 -20.81
C SER A 24 -8.40 -79.89 -20.48
N PHE A 25 -8.56 -78.97 -21.43
CA PHE A 25 -8.30 -77.53 -21.27
C PHE A 25 -9.40 -76.91 -20.40
N GLY A 26 -9.05 -76.33 -19.25
CA GLY A 26 -10.02 -75.85 -18.26
C GLY A 26 -10.45 -74.40 -18.45
N ILE A 27 -11.51 -73.99 -17.76
CA ILE A 27 -12.01 -72.60 -17.76
C ILE A 27 -10.95 -71.57 -17.28
N LYS A 28 -10.05 -71.99 -16.38
CA LYS A 28 -8.94 -71.17 -15.86
C LYS A 28 -7.89 -70.83 -16.93
N ASP A 29 -7.67 -71.73 -17.89
CA ASP A 29 -6.73 -71.49 -18.99
C ASP A 29 -7.31 -70.49 -19.99
N VAL A 30 -8.61 -70.58 -20.28
CA VAL A 30 -9.35 -69.62 -21.11
C VAL A 30 -9.33 -68.23 -20.47
N HIS A 31 -9.52 -68.15 -19.15
CA HIS A 31 -9.38 -66.90 -18.38
C HIS A 31 -8.01 -66.26 -18.53
N LYS A 32 -6.93 -67.04 -18.36
CA LYS A 32 -5.56 -66.53 -18.50
C LYS A 32 -5.29 -66.01 -19.92
N GLU A 33 -5.81 -66.69 -20.96
CA GLU A 33 -5.67 -66.24 -22.35
C GLU A 33 -6.40 -64.90 -22.59
N ILE A 34 -7.64 -64.77 -22.11
CA ILE A 34 -8.46 -63.56 -22.26
C ILE A 34 -7.86 -62.38 -21.50
N VAL A 35 -7.41 -62.56 -20.25
CA VAL A 35 -6.76 -61.51 -19.45
C VAL A 35 -5.52 -60.97 -20.18
N ASN A 36 -4.68 -61.88 -20.68
CA ASN A 36 -3.46 -61.49 -21.41
C ASN A 36 -3.79 -60.72 -22.69
N LEU A 37 -4.80 -61.16 -23.44
CA LEU A 37 -5.22 -60.51 -24.68
C LEU A 37 -5.88 -59.15 -24.42
N ALA A 38 -6.70 -59.02 -23.39
CA ALA A 38 -7.27 -57.75 -22.95
C ALA A 38 -6.17 -56.75 -22.55
N GLN A 39 -5.18 -57.20 -21.76
CA GLN A 39 -4.05 -56.35 -21.38
C GLN A 39 -3.23 -55.89 -22.59
N ARG A 40 -2.99 -56.78 -23.56
CA ARG A 40 -2.32 -56.41 -24.82
C ARG A 40 -3.14 -55.42 -25.63
N ALA A 41 -4.45 -55.63 -25.77
CA ALA A 41 -5.34 -54.70 -26.45
C ALA A 41 -5.30 -53.29 -25.84
N ILE A 42 -5.31 -53.19 -24.51
CA ILE A 42 -5.15 -51.93 -23.78
C ILE A 42 -3.79 -51.30 -24.08
N ASN A 43 -2.69 -52.07 -24.01
CA ASN A 43 -1.34 -51.57 -24.27
C ASN A 43 -1.19 -51.06 -25.71
N TYR A 44 -1.62 -51.84 -26.71
CA TYR A 44 -1.56 -51.44 -28.11
C TYR A 44 -2.40 -50.20 -28.40
N ARG A 45 -3.58 -50.07 -27.76
CA ARG A 45 -4.41 -48.87 -27.92
C ARG A 45 -3.75 -47.64 -27.30
N LEU A 46 -3.20 -47.76 -26.10
CA LEU A 46 -2.46 -46.67 -25.46
C LEU A 46 -1.23 -46.28 -26.30
N GLU A 47 -0.48 -47.27 -26.79
CA GLU A 47 0.65 -47.06 -27.69
C GLU A 47 0.22 -46.34 -28.98
N LYS A 48 -0.90 -46.74 -29.59
CA LYS A 48 -1.49 -46.05 -30.74
C LYS A 48 -1.83 -44.60 -30.41
N ASN A 49 -2.53 -44.36 -29.31
CA ASN A 49 -2.98 -43.00 -28.96
C ASN A 49 -1.81 -42.07 -28.64
N VAL A 50 -0.75 -42.59 -28.02
CA VAL A 50 0.53 -41.87 -27.86
C VAL A 50 1.19 -41.64 -29.21
N TYR A 51 1.22 -42.66 -30.08
CA TYR A 51 1.86 -42.59 -31.41
C TYR A 51 1.16 -41.61 -32.36
N THR A 52 -0.17 -41.55 -32.34
CA THR A 52 -0.98 -40.67 -33.19
C THR A 52 -1.20 -39.29 -32.59
N GLU A 53 -0.45 -38.92 -31.54
CA GLU A 53 -0.60 -37.67 -30.77
C GLU A 53 -2.01 -37.42 -30.21
N SER A 54 -2.85 -38.46 -30.18
CA SER A 54 -4.21 -38.38 -29.62
C SER A 54 -4.18 -38.28 -28.10
N TYR A 55 -3.07 -38.67 -27.48
CA TYR A 55 -2.69 -38.31 -26.11
C TYR A 55 -1.36 -37.55 -26.15
N PRO A 56 -1.39 -36.20 -26.15
CA PRO A 56 -0.18 -35.40 -26.10
C PRO A 56 0.61 -35.69 -24.82
N PRO A 57 1.94 -35.48 -24.83
CA PRO A 57 2.80 -35.70 -23.67
C PRO A 57 2.33 -34.98 -22.39
N ALA A 58 1.73 -33.81 -22.54
CA ALA A 58 1.13 -33.04 -21.45
C ALA A 58 -0.02 -33.82 -20.76
N ASP A 59 -0.89 -34.50 -21.51
CA ASP A 59 -1.98 -35.29 -20.92
C ASP A 59 -1.43 -36.50 -20.16
N VAL A 60 -0.38 -37.13 -20.67
CA VAL A 60 0.25 -38.27 -19.99
C VAL A 60 0.93 -37.84 -18.70
N LEU A 61 1.59 -36.67 -18.70
CA LEU A 61 2.12 -36.04 -17.49
C LEU A 61 1.01 -35.82 -16.45
N GLN A 62 -0.12 -35.25 -16.86
CA GLN A 62 -1.27 -34.96 -15.99
C GLN A 62 -1.91 -36.23 -15.40
N TRP A 63 -1.84 -37.37 -16.10
CA TRP A 63 -2.33 -38.65 -15.57
C TRP A 63 -1.36 -39.31 -14.61
N ILE A 64 -0.05 -39.18 -14.86
CA ILE A 64 0.97 -39.81 -14.04
C ILE A 64 1.15 -39.05 -12.71
N LEU A 65 0.90 -37.74 -12.68
CA LEU A 65 0.97 -36.94 -11.46
C LEU A 65 -0.29 -37.07 -10.60
N ASP A 66 -0.13 -36.94 -9.29
CA ASP A 66 -1.22 -36.92 -8.31
C ASP A 66 -1.99 -35.59 -8.27
N LYS A 67 -1.39 -34.55 -8.87
CA LYS A 67 -1.94 -33.20 -8.99
C LYS A 67 -1.87 -32.72 -10.43
N LYS A 68 -2.91 -32.01 -10.87
CA LYS A 68 -2.92 -31.38 -12.18
C LYS A 68 -1.99 -30.15 -12.23
N ILE A 69 -1.34 -29.95 -13.36
CA ILE A 69 -0.52 -28.75 -13.63
C ILE A 69 -1.43 -27.65 -14.15
N ASN A 70 -1.45 -26.50 -13.46
CA ASN A 70 -2.12 -25.29 -13.89
C ASN A 70 -1.27 -24.55 -14.93
N GLU A 71 -1.49 -24.83 -16.21
CA GLU A 71 -0.67 -24.27 -17.30
C GLU A 71 -0.68 -22.74 -17.34
N ILE A 72 -1.77 -22.09 -16.94
CA ILE A 72 -1.86 -20.63 -16.90
C ILE A 72 -0.89 -20.07 -15.86
N ALA A 73 -0.87 -20.65 -14.66
CA ALA A 73 0.07 -20.26 -13.60
C ALA A 73 1.52 -20.49 -14.03
N TRP A 74 1.82 -21.62 -14.66
CA TRP A 74 3.17 -21.93 -15.15
C TRP A 74 3.62 -21.02 -16.31
N MET A 75 2.73 -20.66 -17.24
CA MET A 75 3.04 -19.66 -18.26
C MET A 75 3.23 -18.27 -17.66
N ALA A 76 2.48 -17.91 -16.62
CA ALA A 76 2.70 -16.67 -15.89
C ALA A 76 4.10 -16.66 -15.26
N TYR A 77 4.53 -17.73 -14.61
CA TYR A 77 5.90 -17.87 -14.09
C TYR A 77 6.99 -17.77 -15.15
N GLY A 78 6.76 -18.33 -16.35
CA GLY A 78 7.71 -18.21 -17.46
C GLY A 78 7.77 -16.81 -18.07
N LYS A 79 6.69 -16.03 -17.93
CA LYS A 79 6.58 -14.64 -18.39
C LYS A 79 6.90 -13.62 -17.32
N MET A 80 7.04 -14.03 -16.05
CA MET A 80 7.57 -13.19 -14.98
C MET A 80 8.99 -12.79 -15.35
N LYS A 81 9.07 -11.65 -16.03
CA LYS A 81 10.27 -10.85 -16.02
C LYS A 81 10.33 -10.33 -14.59
N ILE A 82 11.30 -10.78 -13.81
CA ILE A 82 11.89 -9.82 -12.87
C ILE A 82 12.25 -8.66 -13.79
N GLN A 83 11.56 -7.52 -13.75
CA GLN A 83 12.01 -6.38 -14.55
C GLN A 83 13.50 -6.17 -14.18
N ASN A 84 14.36 -6.45 -15.17
CA ASN A 84 15.82 -6.43 -15.13
C ASN A 84 16.59 -7.53 -14.34
N GLY A 85 15.95 -8.57 -13.79
CA GLY A 85 16.68 -9.72 -13.23
C GLY A 85 17.64 -9.38 -12.09
N ILE A 86 18.87 -9.92 -12.15
CA ILE A 86 20.00 -9.58 -11.28
C ILE A 86 20.19 -8.07 -11.18
N ALA A 87 19.95 -7.29 -12.24
CA ALA A 87 20.22 -5.87 -12.23
C ALA A 87 19.32 -5.08 -11.26
N GLY A 88 18.04 -5.43 -11.11
CA GLY A 88 17.18 -4.77 -10.11
C GLY A 88 17.56 -5.14 -8.67
N GLN A 89 18.05 -6.36 -8.46
CA GLN A 89 18.63 -6.77 -7.19
C GLN A 89 19.97 -6.06 -6.92
N THR A 90 20.85 -5.99 -7.92
CA THR A 90 22.12 -5.26 -7.85
C THR A 90 21.90 -3.78 -7.61
N GLU A 91 20.86 -3.19 -8.19
CA GLU A 91 20.45 -1.82 -7.92
C GLU A 91 20.05 -1.68 -6.45
N LEU A 92 19.11 -2.49 -5.95
CA LEU A 92 18.73 -2.45 -4.52
C LEU A 92 19.90 -2.72 -3.57
N LEU A 93 20.79 -3.66 -3.90
CA LEU A 93 22.02 -3.90 -3.15
C LEU A 93 22.95 -2.69 -3.18
N SER A 94 23.12 -2.05 -4.33
CA SER A 94 23.94 -0.84 -4.43
C SER A 94 23.35 0.32 -3.64
N LEU A 95 22.02 0.44 -3.58
CA LEU A 95 21.35 1.45 -2.74
C LEU A 95 21.56 1.14 -1.25
N VAL A 96 21.52 -0.13 -0.85
CA VAL A 96 21.81 -0.56 0.53
C VAL A 96 23.27 -0.26 0.89
N GLU A 97 24.23 -0.63 0.03
CA GLU A 97 25.65 -0.38 0.24
C GLU A 97 25.98 1.11 0.30
N GLU A 98 25.38 1.92 -0.58
CA GLU A 98 25.52 3.37 -0.57
C GLU A 98 24.96 3.98 0.72
N MET A 99 23.83 3.46 1.20
CA MET A 99 23.25 3.91 2.46
C MET A 99 24.06 3.47 3.69
N GLU A 100 24.58 2.24 3.71
CA GLU A 100 25.53 1.79 4.75
C GLU A 100 26.79 2.67 4.78
N GLY A 101 27.21 3.18 3.61
CA GLY A 101 28.32 4.12 3.47
C GLY A 101 27.99 5.58 3.77
N SER A 102 26.74 6.01 3.60
CA SER A 102 26.28 7.41 3.78
C SER A 102 25.54 7.67 5.08
N LEU A 103 25.31 6.63 5.88
CA LEU A 103 24.35 6.61 6.97
C LEU A 103 24.58 7.74 7.97
N THR A 104 23.66 8.72 7.95
CA THR A 104 23.64 9.76 8.98
C THR A 104 23.55 9.09 10.35
N THR A 105 24.45 9.46 11.26
CA THR A 105 24.48 8.92 12.62
C THR A 105 23.24 9.34 13.42
N GLU A 106 22.93 8.60 14.49
CA GLU A 106 21.80 8.97 15.36
C GLU A 106 22.02 10.33 16.02
N ASP A 107 23.27 10.66 16.36
CA ASP A 107 23.64 11.95 16.92
C ASP A 107 23.36 13.08 15.92
N GLU A 108 23.78 12.94 14.67
CA GLU A 108 23.52 13.93 13.61
C GLU A 108 22.02 14.10 13.34
N ARG A 109 21.24 13.01 13.32
CA ARG A 109 19.77 13.07 13.21
C ARG A 109 19.15 13.83 14.38
N SER A 110 19.58 13.52 15.60
CA SER A 110 19.13 14.20 16.83
C SER A 110 19.47 15.69 16.79
N GLU A 111 20.68 16.06 16.35
CA GLU A 111 21.05 17.46 16.23
C GLU A 111 20.22 18.20 15.17
N VAL A 112 19.93 17.56 14.05
CA VAL A 112 19.05 18.13 13.02
C VAL A 112 17.61 18.25 13.51
N GLU A 113 17.09 17.26 14.24
CA GLU A 113 15.77 17.35 14.90
C GLU A 113 15.71 18.53 15.88
N LYS A 114 16.69 18.68 16.77
CA LYS A 114 16.81 19.86 17.67
C LYS A 114 16.89 21.16 16.89
N GLY A 115 17.63 21.17 15.78
CA GLY A 115 17.71 22.31 14.88
C GLY A 115 16.35 22.73 14.32
N PHE A 116 15.53 21.77 13.96
CA PHE A 116 14.15 22.01 13.55
C PHE A 116 13.25 22.46 14.71
N GLU A 117 13.42 21.95 15.93
CA GLU A 117 12.73 22.46 17.13
C GLU A 117 13.07 23.93 17.42
N VAL A 118 14.34 24.31 17.24
CA VAL A 118 14.79 25.71 17.35
C VAL A 118 14.07 26.59 16.33
N MET A 119 13.99 26.16 15.08
CA MET A 119 13.28 26.91 14.03
C MET A 119 11.77 26.97 14.28
N ASP A 120 11.15 25.90 14.79
CA ASP A 120 9.72 25.91 15.15
C ASP A 120 9.44 26.86 16.32
N GLY A 121 10.35 26.90 17.30
CA GLY A 121 10.34 27.87 18.39
C GLY A 121 10.55 29.33 17.97
N MET A 122 10.89 29.58 16.69
CA MET A 122 11.01 30.91 16.08
C MET A 122 9.81 31.26 15.18
N ARG A 123 8.72 30.48 15.22
CA ARG A 123 7.54 30.72 14.36
C ARG A 123 6.93 32.12 14.56
N GLU A 124 6.89 32.62 15.80
CA GLU A 124 6.41 33.97 16.13
C GLU A 124 7.29 35.08 15.55
N LEU A 125 8.59 34.84 15.43
CA LEU A 125 9.51 35.74 14.75
C LEU A 125 9.19 35.82 13.26
N ASN A 126 8.89 34.67 12.64
CA ASN A 126 8.57 34.61 11.21
C ASN A 126 7.31 35.42 10.87
N SER A 127 6.26 35.35 11.69
CA SER A 127 5.08 36.22 11.51
C SER A 127 5.43 37.70 11.68
N SER A 128 6.19 38.04 12.73
CA SER A 128 6.51 39.43 13.08
C SER A 128 7.43 40.10 12.04
N ILE A 129 8.43 39.38 11.53
CA ILE A 129 9.43 39.92 10.59
C ILE A 129 8.94 39.99 9.15
N ARG A 130 7.96 39.14 8.75
CA ARG A 130 7.35 39.18 7.42
C ARG A 130 6.55 40.46 7.20
N GLU A 131 5.81 40.88 8.21
CA GLU A 131 4.93 42.06 8.16
C GLU A 131 5.68 43.38 8.37
N MET A 132 6.91 43.32 8.86
CA MET A 132 7.77 44.49 9.05
C MET A 132 8.33 44.99 7.71
N LYS A 133 8.20 46.28 7.45
CA LYS A 133 8.88 46.96 6.34
C LYS A 133 9.98 47.87 6.88
N ILE A 134 11.17 47.75 6.31
CA ILE A 134 12.33 48.56 6.70
C ILE A 134 12.08 50.05 6.43
N ASN A 135 11.35 50.40 5.37
CA ASN A 135 10.99 51.80 5.09
C ASN A 135 10.05 52.37 6.15
N ASP A 136 9.11 51.58 6.67
CA ASP A 136 8.19 52.01 7.72
C ASP A 136 9.02 52.28 9.00
N LEU A 137 9.97 51.39 9.31
CA LEU A 137 10.92 51.58 10.42
C LEU A 137 11.84 52.81 10.25
N LYS A 138 12.34 53.10 9.03
CA LYS A 138 13.12 54.31 8.74
C LYS A 138 12.29 55.57 8.98
N TRP A 139 11.06 55.57 8.48
CA TRP A 139 10.16 56.69 8.66
C TRP A 139 9.87 56.94 10.14
N ASP A 140 9.59 55.89 10.91
CA ASP A 140 9.38 56.00 12.35
C ASP A 140 10.60 56.58 13.07
N ALA A 141 11.81 56.08 12.77
CA ALA A 141 13.04 56.57 13.38
C ALA A 141 13.30 58.05 13.05
N GLU A 142 13.11 58.45 11.79
CA GLU A 142 13.21 59.86 11.37
C GLU A 142 12.13 60.74 12.00
N TYR A 143 10.90 60.25 12.11
CA TYR A 143 9.79 61.00 12.70
C TYR A 143 10.05 61.22 14.20
N VAL A 144 10.49 60.19 14.91
CA VAL A 144 10.85 60.24 16.33
C VAL A 144 12.03 61.19 16.55
N ASP A 145 13.06 61.19 15.69
CA ASP A 145 14.21 62.14 15.76
C ASP A 145 13.81 63.61 15.50
N ARG A 146 12.96 63.85 14.50
CA ARG A 146 12.46 65.21 14.20
C ARG A 146 11.52 65.74 15.27
N PHE A 147 10.76 64.87 15.93
CA PHE A 147 9.67 65.26 16.82
C PHE A 147 10.10 66.23 17.94
N PRO A 148 11.15 65.98 18.76
CA PRO A 148 11.58 66.94 19.77
C PRO A 148 11.98 68.29 19.20
N THR A 149 12.51 68.35 17.98
CA THR A 149 12.94 69.61 17.36
C THR A 149 11.80 70.39 16.73
N GLU A 150 10.88 69.73 16.03
CA GLU A 150 9.69 70.34 15.44
C GLU A 150 8.76 70.87 16.55
N PHE A 151 8.56 70.09 17.62
CA PHE A 151 7.72 70.50 18.76
C PHE A 151 8.37 71.48 19.73
N LYS A 152 9.71 71.48 19.89
CA LYS A 152 10.39 72.52 20.69
C LYS A 152 10.53 73.83 19.92
N SER A 153 10.63 73.79 18.59
CA SER A 153 10.76 75.02 17.80
C SER A 153 9.43 75.78 17.70
N ASP A 154 8.32 75.03 17.72
CA ASP A 154 6.95 75.54 17.82
C ASP A 154 6.33 75.22 19.19
N TYR A 155 7.10 75.33 20.27
CA TYR A 155 6.54 75.81 21.54
C TYR A 155 6.60 77.33 21.46
N PRO A 156 5.69 77.92 20.70
CA PRO A 156 5.97 79.14 20.00
C PRO A 156 5.66 80.27 20.97
N GLN A 157 6.53 81.26 21.05
CA GLN A 157 6.17 82.54 21.63
C GLN A 157 4.79 83.03 21.12
N GLU A 158 4.39 82.60 19.92
CA GLU A 158 3.07 82.84 19.32
C GLU A 158 1.89 82.15 20.02
N LEU A 159 2.02 80.90 20.49
CA LEU A 159 0.92 80.24 21.24
C LEU A 159 0.78 80.87 22.62
N GLN A 160 1.90 81.11 23.30
CA GLN A 160 1.91 81.83 24.58
C GLN A 160 1.26 83.21 24.43
N LYS A 161 1.66 83.95 23.38
CA LYS A 161 1.07 85.24 23.05
C LYS A 161 -0.42 85.13 22.72
N SER A 162 -0.86 84.05 22.08
CA SER A 162 -2.28 83.82 21.80
C SER A 162 -3.08 83.54 23.07
N PHE A 163 -2.53 82.78 24.02
CA PHE A 163 -3.13 82.61 25.35
C PHE A 163 -3.25 83.96 26.09
N GLU A 164 -2.16 84.74 26.11
CA GLU A 164 -2.12 86.06 26.75
C GLU A 164 -3.10 87.04 26.09
N ASN A 165 -3.16 87.05 24.76
CA ASN A 165 -4.10 87.87 24.00
C ASN A 165 -5.56 87.48 24.28
N ALA A 166 -5.89 86.18 24.26
CA ALA A 166 -7.24 85.71 24.56
C ALA A 166 -7.63 86.09 26.00
N GLU A 167 -6.72 85.92 26.96
CA GLU A 167 -6.93 86.27 28.35
C GLU A 167 -7.15 87.78 28.55
N GLU A 168 -6.32 88.62 27.92
CA GLU A 168 -6.43 90.07 27.96
C GLU A 168 -7.78 90.55 27.40
N HIS A 169 -8.15 90.08 26.22
CA HIS A 169 -9.39 90.51 25.57
C HIS A 169 -10.65 90.00 26.29
N TYR A 170 -10.64 88.77 26.82
CA TYR A 170 -11.74 88.30 27.66
C TYR A 170 -11.86 89.08 28.97
N LYS A 171 -10.76 89.53 29.58
CA LYS A 171 -10.80 90.43 30.75
C LYS A 171 -11.42 91.78 30.40
N ILE A 172 -11.03 92.38 29.27
CA ILE A 172 -11.65 93.61 28.77
C ILE A 172 -13.16 93.44 28.60
N VAL A 173 -13.59 92.38 27.91
CA VAL A 173 -15.02 92.07 27.74
C VAL A 173 -15.71 91.91 29.10
N LEU A 174 -15.11 91.17 30.03
CA LEU A 174 -15.68 90.93 31.35
C LEU A 174 -15.86 92.23 32.15
N ASP A 175 -14.86 93.11 32.14
CA ASP A 175 -14.88 94.39 32.84
C ASP A 175 -15.94 95.34 32.27
N GLU A 176 -15.98 95.47 30.94
CA GLU A 176 -16.98 96.28 30.23
C GLU A 176 -18.40 95.74 30.44
N MET A 177 -18.58 94.41 30.47
CA MET A 177 -19.87 93.79 30.78
C MET A 177 -20.29 93.99 32.24
N ASN A 178 -19.35 93.97 33.19
CA ASN A 178 -19.62 94.27 34.59
C ASN A 178 -20.04 95.73 34.78
N GLU A 179 -19.38 96.67 34.09
CA GLU A 179 -19.77 98.07 34.08
C GLU A 179 -21.19 98.26 33.52
N LEU A 180 -21.48 97.62 32.37
CA LEU A 180 -22.80 97.67 31.74
C LEU A 180 -23.90 97.11 32.66
N LEU A 181 -23.67 95.95 33.28
CA LEU A 181 -24.62 95.30 34.20
C LEU A 181 -24.77 96.05 35.53
N SER A 182 -23.76 96.81 35.95
CA SER A 182 -23.87 97.70 37.12
C SER A 182 -24.77 98.91 36.83
N THR A 183 -24.75 99.39 35.59
CA THR A 183 -25.56 100.52 35.12
C THR A 183 -27.00 100.08 34.79
N TYR A 184 -27.15 98.87 34.28
CA TYR A 184 -28.41 98.23 33.92
C TYR A 184 -28.49 96.83 34.56
N PRO A 185 -28.95 96.73 35.82
CA PRO A 185 -29.14 95.43 36.46
C PRO A 185 -30.27 94.65 35.78
N ALA A 186 -30.20 93.32 35.80
CA ALA A 186 -31.10 92.43 35.06
C ALA A 186 -32.60 92.57 35.36
N ASN A 187 -32.96 93.12 36.51
CA ASN A 187 -34.34 93.37 36.92
C ASN A 187 -34.89 94.74 36.47
N LYS A 188 -34.10 95.56 35.77
CA LYS A 188 -34.51 96.88 35.27
C LYS A 188 -35.22 96.75 33.93
N THR A 189 -36.40 97.35 33.81
CA THR A 189 -37.08 97.50 32.52
C THR A 189 -36.30 98.48 31.64
N ILE A 190 -35.89 98.03 30.45
CA ILE A 190 -35.07 98.82 29.52
C ILE A 190 -35.99 99.61 28.58
N SER A 191 -35.76 100.92 28.46
CA SER A 191 -36.49 101.77 27.51
C SER A 191 -35.98 101.59 26.07
N GLU A 192 -36.74 102.06 25.07
CA GLU A 192 -36.26 102.01 23.68
C GLU A 192 -34.97 102.81 23.48
N ASP A 193 -34.83 103.98 24.12
CA ASP A 193 -33.63 104.82 24.02
C ASP A 193 -32.42 104.15 24.71
N ASP A 194 -32.61 103.58 25.91
CA ASP A 194 -31.55 102.83 26.60
C ASP A 194 -31.11 101.61 25.76
N SER A 195 -32.04 100.95 25.06
CA SER A 195 -31.72 99.82 24.19
C SER A 195 -30.76 100.22 23.05
N TYR A 196 -30.88 101.43 22.51
CA TYR A 196 -29.96 101.92 21.49
C TYR A 196 -28.56 102.18 22.04
N SER A 197 -28.47 102.83 23.22
CA SER A 197 -27.19 103.07 23.89
C SER A 197 -26.48 101.79 24.32
N ILE A 198 -27.23 100.77 24.78
CA ILE A 198 -26.69 99.45 25.09
C ILE A 198 -26.14 98.77 23.83
N LEU A 199 -26.84 98.83 22.70
CA LEU A 199 -26.36 98.24 21.44
C LEU A 199 -25.13 98.94 20.87
N GLU A 200 -25.03 100.26 21.02
CA GLU A 200 -23.85 101.03 20.65
C GLU A 200 -22.65 100.65 21.53
N PHE A 201 -22.85 100.55 22.85
CA PHE A 201 -21.83 100.08 23.78
C PHE A 201 -21.31 98.68 23.41
N LEU A 202 -22.20 97.74 23.08
CA LEU A 202 -21.79 96.38 22.69
C LEU A 202 -20.99 96.35 21.40
N SER A 203 -21.34 97.20 20.42
CA SER A 203 -20.60 97.29 19.15
C SER A 203 -19.22 97.94 19.35
N ASP A 204 -19.15 98.97 20.20
CA ASP A 204 -17.93 99.77 20.37
C ASP A 204 -16.94 99.16 21.37
N LYS A 205 -17.45 98.48 22.42
CA LYS A 205 -16.66 98.02 23.56
C LYS A 205 -16.53 96.52 23.68
N ILE A 206 -17.50 95.75 23.18
CA ILE A 206 -17.52 94.29 23.34
C ILE A 206 -17.14 93.56 22.05
N GLU A 207 -17.69 93.96 20.90
CA GLU A 207 -17.56 93.24 19.64
C GLU A 207 -16.10 93.07 19.19
N HIS A 208 -15.30 94.13 19.22
CA HIS A 208 -13.90 94.06 18.80
C HIS A 208 -13.05 93.19 19.73
N PRO A 209 -13.00 93.41 21.05
CA PRO A 209 -12.24 92.54 21.96
C PRO A 209 -12.71 91.08 21.91
N MET A 210 -14.02 90.85 21.84
CA MET A 210 -14.57 89.49 21.73
C MET A 210 -14.08 88.78 20.45
N ARG A 211 -14.03 89.47 19.31
CA ARG A 211 -13.51 88.91 18.07
C ARG A 211 -12.01 88.59 18.16
N GLU A 212 -11.20 89.46 18.76
CA GLU A 212 -9.76 89.21 18.92
C GLU A 212 -9.49 88.06 19.90
N ALA A 213 -10.32 87.91 20.94
CA ALA A 213 -10.29 86.75 21.84
C ALA A 213 -10.62 85.45 21.08
N GLU A 214 -11.70 85.42 20.29
CA GLU A 214 -12.08 84.23 19.51
C GLU A 214 -11.06 83.90 18.41
N ASN A 215 -10.44 84.88 17.76
CA ASN A 215 -9.34 84.64 16.82
C ASN A 215 -8.16 83.95 17.51
N SER A 216 -7.80 84.41 18.70
CA SER A 216 -6.72 83.82 19.50
C SER A 216 -7.09 82.42 19.99
N MET A 217 -8.35 82.20 20.39
CA MET A 217 -8.88 80.88 20.76
C MET A 217 -8.88 79.90 19.60
N ASN A 218 -9.24 80.35 18.39
CA ASN A 218 -9.21 79.52 17.20
C ASN A 218 -7.78 79.10 16.86
N TYR A 219 -6.81 80.02 16.96
CA TYR A 219 -5.40 79.67 16.80
C TYR A 219 -4.96 78.62 17.84
N ILE A 220 -5.28 78.81 19.12
CA ILE A 220 -4.96 77.85 20.19
C ILE A 220 -5.57 76.46 19.87
N LYS A 221 -6.84 76.41 19.49
CA LYS A 221 -7.55 75.17 19.14
C LYS A 221 -6.90 74.46 17.96
N GLU A 222 -6.60 75.18 16.88
CA GLU A 222 -5.96 74.63 15.69
C GLU A 222 -4.55 74.12 16.01
N THR A 223 -3.77 74.85 16.82
CA THR A 223 -2.45 74.39 17.28
C THR A 223 -2.57 73.11 18.09
N PHE A 224 -3.51 73.02 19.05
CA PHE A 224 -3.68 71.79 19.81
C PHE A 224 -4.15 70.62 18.93
N LYS A 225 -5.06 70.86 17.98
CA LYS A 225 -5.56 69.84 17.03
C LYS A 225 -4.43 69.31 16.15
N ASN A 226 -3.67 70.22 15.53
CA ASN A 226 -2.53 69.85 14.70
C ASN A 226 -1.52 69.03 15.51
N ASN A 227 -1.27 69.42 16.76
CA ASN A 227 -0.34 68.72 17.63
C ASN A 227 -0.84 67.34 18.07
N HIS A 228 -2.14 67.18 18.33
CA HIS A 228 -2.74 65.87 18.62
C HIS A 228 -2.60 64.90 17.44
N TYR A 229 -2.88 65.38 16.22
CA TYR A 229 -2.79 64.56 15.00
C TYR A 229 -1.35 64.22 14.61
N THR A 230 -0.39 65.08 14.93
CA THR A 230 1.04 64.80 14.74
C THR A 230 1.66 63.99 15.87
N MET A 231 0.91 63.51 16.86
CA MET A 231 1.39 62.79 18.05
C MET A 231 0.85 61.35 18.18
N ASN A 232 0.26 60.78 17.13
CA ASN A 232 -0.42 59.48 17.24
C ASN A 232 0.59 58.32 17.39
N PRO A 233 0.63 57.60 18.53
CA PRO A 233 1.57 56.50 18.75
C PRO A 233 1.24 55.26 17.90
N GLU A 234 0.05 55.21 17.29
CA GLU A 234 -0.27 54.20 16.28
C GLU A 234 0.60 54.34 15.02
N ASP A 235 1.17 55.52 14.78
CA ASP A 235 2.03 55.78 13.62
C ASP A 235 3.44 55.19 13.77
N LEU A 236 3.82 54.70 14.97
CA LEU A 236 5.12 54.06 15.26
C LEU A 236 5.10 52.52 15.16
N ASP A 237 4.34 51.98 14.20
CA ASP A 237 4.13 50.53 14.02
C ASP A 237 5.43 49.78 13.67
N GLY A 238 6.34 50.42 12.92
CA GLY A 238 7.64 49.87 12.56
C GLY A 238 8.53 49.65 13.78
N LEU A 239 8.63 50.62 14.68
CA LEU A 239 9.40 50.51 15.93
C LEU A 239 8.80 49.48 16.90
N LYS A 240 7.47 49.40 17.02
CA LYS A 240 6.79 48.37 17.82
C LYS A 240 7.08 46.97 17.30
N LYS A 241 7.04 46.78 15.97
CA LYS A 241 7.41 45.51 15.35
C LYS A 241 8.88 45.19 15.56
N LEU A 242 9.77 46.19 15.48
CA LEU A 242 11.20 46.01 15.72
C LEU A 242 11.48 45.54 17.14
N ARG A 243 10.79 46.13 18.12
CA ARG A 243 10.83 45.68 19.52
C ARG A 243 10.44 44.21 19.67
N ASN A 244 9.28 43.81 19.14
CA ASN A 244 8.85 42.41 19.24
C ASN A 244 9.85 41.45 18.59
N VAL A 245 10.41 41.83 17.45
CA VAL A 245 11.45 41.06 16.75
C VAL A 245 12.72 40.96 17.60
N SER A 246 13.14 42.06 18.23
CA SER A 246 14.29 42.13 19.13
C SER A 246 14.17 41.20 20.33
N GLU A 247 13.03 41.24 21.03
CA GLU A 247 12.78 40.41 22.21
C GLU A 247 12.87 38.92 21.84
N ILE A 248 12.26 38.53 20.72
CA ILE A 248 12.30 37.15 20.25
C ILE A 248 13.72 36.75 19.84
N ILE A 249 14.45 37.63 19.14
CA ILE A 249 15.85 37.38 18.77
C ILE A 249 16.69 37.16 20.03
N SER A 250 16.59 38.05 21.02
CA SER A 250 17.32 37.99 22.29
C SER A 250 17.14 36.66 23.02
N LEU A 251 15.88 36.21 23.11
CA LEU A 251 15.51 34.96 23.77
C LEU A 251 16.01 33.72 23.00
N LYS A 252 16.31 33.86 21.70
CA LYS A 252 16.62 32.76 20.78
C LYS A 252 18.01 32.85 20.14
N THR A 253 18.87 33.79 20.54
CA THR A 253 20.21 34.03 19.95
C THR A 253 21.08 32.77 19.91
N GLU A 254 21.15 32.02 21.02
CA GLU A 254 21.91 30.76 21.05
C GLU A 254 21.30 29.69 20.12
N GLY A 255 19.97 29.69 19.98
CA GLY A 255 19.27 28.88 18.99
C GLY A 255 19.75 29.20 17.56
N PHE A 256 19.80 30.48 17.18
CA PHE A 256 20.29 30.88 15.86
C PHE A 256 21.74 30.44 15.60
N LYS A 257 22.64 30.62 16.57
CA LYS A 257 24.03 30.19 16.45
C LYS A 257 24.14 28.68 16.23
N SER A 258 23.30 27.90 16.91
CA SER A 258 23.29 26.44 16.79
C SER A 258 22.91 25.95 15.38
N LEU A 259 22.09 26.71 14.63
CA LEU A 259 21.68 26.32 13.27
C LEU A 259 22.85 26.22 12.29
N LYS A 260 23.95 26.96 12.51
CA LYS A 260 25.17 26.87 11.67
C LYS A 260 25.78 25.48 11.71
N ALA A 261 25.74 24.83 12.88
CA ALA A 261 26.31 23.50 13.09
C ALA A 261 25.55 22.42 12.31
N LEU A 262 24.32 22.69 11.86
CA LEU A 262 23.50 21.75 11.11
C LEU A 262 23.93 21.58 9.66
N ILE A 263 24.60 22.58 9.06
CA ILE A 263 25.00 22.55 7.65
C ILE A 263 25.71 21.25 7.25
N PRO A 264 26.77 20.79 7.96
CA PRO A 264 27.41 19.52 7.63
C PRO A 264 26.49 18.31 7.83
N PHE A 265 25.62 18.32 8.85
CA PHE A 265 24.70 17.20 9.11
C PHE A 265 23.60 17.11 8.04
N LEU A 266 23.11 18.25 7.56
CA LEU A 266 22.13 18.32 6.47
C LEU A 266 22.69 17.85 5.14
N GLU A 267 24.02 17.87 4.95
CA GLU A 267 24.66 17.28 3.77
C GLU A 267 24.61 15.75 3.78
N HIS A 268 24.86 15.12 4.93
CA HIS A 268 24.67 13.68 5.09
C HIS A 268 23.21 13.28 4.94
N ILE A 269 22.29 14.04 5.56
CA ILE A 269 20.84 13.78 5.44
C ILE A 269 20.36 14.00 4.00
N GLU A 270 20.85 15.00 3.27
CA GLU A 270 20.54 15.17 1.85
C GLU A 270 20.95 13.93 1.04
N SER A 271 22.11 13.34 1.33
CA SER A 271 22.55 12.09 0.71
C SER A 271 21.59 10.93 1.03
N ASP A 272 21.23 10.74 2.30
CA ASP A 272 20.27 9.71 2.71
C ASP A 272 18.89 9.90 2.04
N MET A 273 18.43 11.15 1.94
CA MET A 273 17.17 11.50 1.30
C MET A 273 17.19 11.34 -0.23
N ASP A 274 18.34 11.52 -0.89
CA ASP A 274 18.52 11.21 -2.30
C ASP A 274 18.41 9.70 -2.55
N VAL A 275 19.09 8.89 -1.73
CA VAL A 275 19.01 7.43 -1.80
C VAL A 275 17.57 6.94 -1.57
N LEU A 276 16.85 7.51 -0.59
CA LEU A 276 15.42 7.25 -0.41
C LEU A 276 14.56 7.70 -1.60
N GLY A 277 14.87 8.84 -2.22
CA GLY A 277 14.18 9.32 -3.41
C GLY A 277 14.34 8.35 -4.58
N ARG A 278 15.56 7.86 -4.81
CA ARG A 278 15.84 6.83 -5.82
C ARG A 278 15.18 5.50 -5.50
N LEU A 279 15.09 5.13 -4.22
CA LEU A 279 14.33 3.94 -3.77
C LEU A 279 12.83 4.08 -4.08
N ARG A 280 12.26 5.27 -3.85
CA ARG A 280 10.84 5.58 -4.12
C ARG A 280 10.51 5.57 -5.61
N ASP A 281 11.34 6.23 -6.40
CA ASP A 281 11.08 6.49 -7.82
C ASP A 281 11.66 5.38 -8.73
N GLY A 282 12.50 4.50 -8.18
CA GLY A 282 13.16 3.40 -8.90
C GLY A 282 12.24 2.21 -9.17
N GLU A 283 12.36 1.63 -10.36
CA GLU A 283 11.57 0.45 -10.77
C GLU A 283 11.96 -0.82 -10.00
N ALA A 284 13.18 -0.90 -9.46
CA ALA A 284 13.68 -2.06 -8.73
C ALA A 284 12.86 -2.38 -7.47
N PHE A 285 12.51 -1.36 -6.68
CA PHE A 285 11.74 -1.53 -5.45
C PHE A 285 10.33 -2.06 -5.75
N SER A 286 9.63 -1.44 -6.70
CA SER A 286 8.31 -1.90 -7.15
C SER A 286 8.38 -3.29 -7.80
N GLY A 287 9.43 -3.57 -8.56
CA GLY A 287 9.61 -4.84 -9.26
C GLY A 287 9.83 -6.02 -8.32
N ILE A 288 10.65 -5.85 -7.27
CA ILE A 288 10.81 -6.88 -6.23
C ILE A 288 9.50 -7.06 -5.46
N ARG A 289 8.84 -5.98 -5.06
CA ARG A 289 7.55 -6.06 -4.35
C ARG A 289 6.49 -6.82 -5.15
N GLU A 290 6.35 -6.53 -6.44
CA GLU A 290 5.42 -7.23 -7.33
C GLU A 290 5.80 -8.70 -7.48
N PHE A 291 7.09 -9.02 -7.63
CA PHE A 291 7.58 -10.39 -7.71
C PHE A 291 7.22 -11.21 -6.46
N LEU A 292 7.48 -10.68 -5.26
CA LEU A 292 7.15 -11.34 -3.99
C LEU A 292 5.64 -11.60 -3.86
N ASN A 293 4.82 -10.61 -4.21
CA ASN A 293 3.36 -10.72 -4.17
C ASN A 293 2.83 -11.78 -5.15
N ASN A 294 3.35 -11.80 -6.38
CA ASN A 294 2.99 -12.80 -7.38
C ASN A 294 3.38 -14.22 -6.96
N MET A 295 4.53 -14.36 -6.31
CA MET A 295 4.99 -15.64 -5.79
C MET A 295 4.08 -16.18 -4.68
N LYS A 296 3.56 -15.32 -3.80
CA LYS A 296 2.62 -15.70 -2.73
C LYS A 296 1.31 -16.30 -3.26
N VAL A 297 0.74 -15.68 -4.29
CA VAL A 297 -0.55 -16.12 -4.87
C VAL A 297 -0.43 -17.53 -5.45
N HIS A 298 0.73 -17.88 -5.98
CA HIS A 298 0.92 -19.09 -6.77
C HIS A 298 1.84 -20.14 -6.10
N LEU A 299 2.36 -19.87 -4.89
CA LEU A 299 3.28 -20.77 -4.17
C LEU A 299 2.68 -22.17 -3.96
N GLU A 300 1.37 -22.25 -3.74
CA GLU A 300 0.62 -23.51 -3.59
C GLU A 300 0.57 -24.32 -4.89
N GLU A 301 0.66 -23.68 -6.06
CA GLU A 301 0.71 -24.38 -7.35
C GLU A 301 2.01 -25.18 -7.48
N LEU A 302 3.11 -24.67 -6.92
CA LEU A 302 4.43 -25.28 -7.02
C LEU A 302 4.68 -26.41 -6.00
N LYS A 303 3.74 -26.69 -5.09
CA LYS A 303 3.87 -27.76 -4.08
C LYS A 303 3.36 -29.11 -4.56
N GLY A 304 4.08 -30.17 -4.18
CA GLY A 304 3.51 -31.51 -4.03
C GLY A 304 3.23 -32.31 -5.31
N TYR A 305 4.07 -32.23 -6.35
CA TYR A 305 3.93 -33.11 -7.51
C TYR A 305 4.57 -34.48 -7.28
N ARG A 306 3.76 -35.54 -7.19
CA ARG A 306 4.24 -36.92 -7.00
C ARG A 306 3.72 -37.84 -8.09
N ILE A 307 4.48 -38.90 -8.36
CA ILE A 307 4.11 -39.93 -9.32
C ILE A 307 3.07 -40.86 -8.71
N VAL A 308 1.95 -41.09 -9.40
CA VAL A 308 0.96 -42.12 -9.10
C VAL A 308 1.48 -43.47 -9.59
N PRO A 309 1.96 -44.38 -8.71
CA PRO A 309 2.71 -45.56 -9.14
C PRO A 309 1.88 -46.52 -9.99
N ARG A 310 0.57 -46.62 -9.70
CA ARG A 310 -0.35 -47.49 -10.45
C ARG A 310 -0.48 -47.05 -11.92
N ILE A 311 -0.57 -45.74 -12.17
CA ILE A 311 -0.72 -45.19 -13.52
C ILE A 311 0.62 -45.24 -14.26
N TYR A 312 1.72 -44.88 -13.58
CA TYR A 312 3.07 -44.98 -14.13
C TYR A 312 3.38 -46.40 -14.65
N LYS A 313 3.04 -47.45 -13.88
CA LYS A 313 3.22 -48.85 -14.28
C LYS A 313 2.46 -49.25 -15.55
N VAL A 314 1.37 -48.57 -15.89
CA VAL A 314 0.63 -48.80 -17.14
C VAL A 314 1.47 -48.28 -18.32
N PHE A 315 1.97 -47.05 -18.24
CA PHE A 315 2.78 -46.44 -19.29
C PHE A 315 4.17 -47.08 -19.43
N GLN A 316 4.75 -47.60 -18.34
CA GLN A 316 6.05 -48.28 -18.37
C GLN A 316 6.05 -49.52 -19.27
N LYS A 317 4.89 -50.14 -19.49
CA LYS A 317 4.73 -51.30 -20.37
C LYS A 317 4.63 -50.93 -21.86
N ILE A 318 4.67 -49.64 -22.18
CA ILE A 318 4.55 -49.11 -23.55
C ILE A 318 5.95 -48.72 -24.05
N PRO A 319 6.52 -49.44 -25.02
CA PRO A 319 7.88 -49.19 -25.50
C PRO A 319 8.09 -47.75 -26.00
N SER A 320 7.11 -47.18 -26.71
CA SER A 320 7.19 -45.81 -27.23
C SER A 320 7.27 -44.72 -26.16
N MET A 321 6.87 -45.02 -24.92
CA MET A 321 6.89 -44.09 -23.79
C MET A 321 8.23 -44.08 -23.03
N THR A 322 9.13 -45.04 -23.32
CA THR A 322 10.41 -45.21 -22.63
C THR A 322 11.25 -43.92 -22.57
N PRO A 323 11.32 -43.06 -23.61
CA PRO A 323 12.08 -41.80 -23.54
C PRO A 323 11.37 -40.68 -22.76
N LEU A 324 10.02 -40.70 -22.69
CA LEU A 324 9.21 -39.66 -22.06
C LEU A 324 9.09 -39.86 -20.54
N LEU A 325 8.93 -41.11 -20.09
CA LEU A 325 8.75 -41.42 -18.66
C LEU A 325 9.90 -40.93 -17.76
N PRO A 326 11.19 -41.05 -18.13
CA PRO A 326 12.29 -40.49 -17.35
C PRO A 326 12.23 -38.96 -17.24
N LYS A 327 11.73 -38.25 -18.26
CA LYS A 327 11.55 -36.78 -18.22
C LYS A 327 10.46 -36.39 -17.23
N ILE A 328 9.35 -37.14 -17.20
CA ILE A 328 8.27 -36.97 -16.21
C ILE A 328 8.79 -37.22 -14.79
N VAL A 329 9.57 -38.28 -14.60
CA VAL A 329 10.21 -38.57 -13.30
C VAL A 329 11.16 -37.44 -12.89
N ALA A 330 12.01 -36.98 -13.82
CA ALA A 330 12.94 -35.89 -13.55
C ALA A 330 12.25 -34.58 -13.17
N PHE A 331 11.07 -34.29 -13.75
CA PHE A 331 10.23 -33.15 -13.34
C PHE A 331 9.68 -33.34 -11.93
N ALA A 332 9.05 -34.48 -11.63
CA ALA A 332 8.48 -34.76 -10.31
C ALA A 332 9.54 -34.77 -9.19
N ASP A 333 10.70 -35.37 -9.43
CA ASP A 333 11.82 -35.39 -8.51
C ASP A 333 12.38 -33.98 -8.26
N TYR A 334 12.44 -33.15 -9.30
CA TYR A 334 12.85 -31.75 -9.17
C TYR A 334 11.88 -30.98 -8.28
N MET A 335 10.57 -31.11 -8.52
CA MET A 335 9.54 -30.44 -7.72
C MET A 335 9.56 -30.90 -6.25
N THR A 336 9.77 -32.19 -6.01
CA THR A 336 9.89 -32.75 -4.66
C THR A 336 11.11 -32.17 -3.91
N LYS A 337 12.23 -31.93 -4.60
CA LYS A 337 13.42 -31.28 -4.02
C LYS A 337 13.25 -29.77 -3.87
N TYR A 338 12.46 -29.15 -4.75
CA TYR A 338 12.21 -27.73 -4.79
C TYR A 338 11.33 -27.26 -3.63
N GLU A 339 10.25 -27.99 -3.34
CA GLU A 339 9.25 -27.65 -2.31
C GLU A 339 9.82 -27.27 -0.92
N PRO A 340 10.71 -28.07 -0.29
CA PRO A 340 11.26 -27.72 1.01
C PRO A 340 12.16 -26.48 0.95
N ARG A 341 12.95 -26.33 -0.12
CA ARG A 341 13.83 -25.16 -0.32
C ARG A 341 13.01 -23.89 -0.52
N MET A 342 11.96 -23.96 -1.32
CA MET A 342 11.06 -22.83 -1.54
C MET A 342 10.35 -22.42 -0.25
N THR A 343 9.95 -23.39 0.58
CA THR A 343 9.33 -23.12 1.88
C THR A 343 10.31 -22.43 2.84
N GLU A 344 11.57 -22.85 2.86
CA GLU A 344 12.62 -22.23 3.68
C GLU A 344 12.96 -20.81 3.20
N LEU A 345 13.21 -20.64 1.91
CA LEU A 345 13.44 -19.33 1.28
C LEU A 345 12.24 -18.41 1.53
N SER A 346 11.02 -18.96 1.47
CA SER A 346 9.80 -18.21 1.72
C SER A 346 9.65 -17.73 3.17
N LYS A 347 10.32 -18.35 4.14
CA LYS A 347 10.33 -17.84 5.52
C LYS A 347 11.34 -16.72 5.67
N ARG A 348 12.49 -16.83 4.99
CA ARG A 348 13.57 -15.84 5.04
C ARG A 348 13.17 -14.52 4.37
N TRP A 349 12.40 -14.56 3.29
CA TRP A 349 11.98 -13.34 2.59
C TRP A 349 10.72 -12.66 3.11
N LYS A 350 10.02 -13.28 4.07
CA LYS A 350 8.75 -12.78 4.57
C LYS A 350 8.91 -11.44 5.30
N PRO A 351 9.97 -11.25 6.13
CA PRO A 351 10.26 -9.94 6.71
C PRO A 351 10.50 -8.86 5.66
N LEU A 352 11.22 -9.17 4.57
CA LEU A 352 11.41 -8.23 3.46
C LEU A 352 10.09 -7.89 2.79
N GLU A 353 9.24 -8.88 2.50
CA GLU A 353 7.90 -8.65 1.93
C GLU A 353 7.06 -7.73 2.84
N ASP A 354 7.04 -7.99 4.15
CA ASP A 354 6.26 -7.21 5.11
C ASP A 354 6.81 -5.78 5.25
N HIS A 355 8.13 -5.63 5.24
CA HIS A 355 8.82 -4.36 5.20
C HIS A 355 8.46 -3.55 3.95
N LEU A 356 8.68 -4.11 2.76
CA LEU A 356 8.34 -3.47 1.47
C LEU A 356 6.85 -3.13 1.34
N ASN A 357 5.97 -3.91 1.98
CA ASN A 357 4.53 -3.69 1.91
C ASN A 357 4.02 -2.59 2.85
N SER A 358 4.63 -2.45 4.02
CA SER A 358 4.26 -1.46 5.05
C SER A 358 4.98 -0.13 4.85
N PHE A 359 6.13 -0.14 4.19
CA PHE A 359 6.97 1.03 4.00
C PHE A 359 6.41 1.94 2.90
N THR A 360 6.18 3.20 3.25
CA THR A 360 5.77 4.28 2.33
C THR A 360 6.74 5.44 2.45
N ILE A 361 7.26 5.90 1.32
CA ILE A 361 8.17 7.05 1.27
C ILE A 361 7.35 8.29 0.88
N PRO A 362 7.05 9.20 1.81
CA PRO A 362 6.31 10.42 1.50
C PRO A 362 7.15 11.38 0.64
N LEU A 363 6.46 12.32 -0.01
CA LEU A 363 7.10 13.46 -0.69
C LEU A 363 7.69 14.42 0.36
N GLY A 364 8.74 15.18 0.01
CA GLY A 364 9.36 16.15 0.94
C GLY A 364 10.85 15.98 1.20
N THR A 365 11.55 15.10 0.49
CA THR A 365 13.00 14.89 0.61
C THR A 365 13.81 16.14 0.24
N GLU A 366 13.26 16.97 -0.65
CA GLU A 366 13.82 18.25 -1.09
C GLU A 366 13.93 19.31 0.02
N LYS A 367 13.15 19.18 1.11
CA LYS A 367 13.09 20.18 2.18
C LYS A 367 14.39 20.32 2.97
N PHE A 368 15.18 19.26 3.11
CA PHE A 368 16.48 19.31 3.79
C PHE A 368 17.51 20.09 2.96
N LYS A 369 17.47 19.92 1.63
CA LYS A 369 18.30 20.67 0.68
C LYS A 369 17.93 22.15 0.68
N GLU A 370 16.64 22.47 0.68
CA GLU A 370 16.16 23.86 0.82
C GLU A 370 16.69 24.49 2.10
N LEU A 371 16.54 23.81 3.25
CA LEU A 371 17.07 24.30 4.52
C LEU A 371 18.59 24.51 4.48
N LYS A 372 19.36 23.52 3.99
CA LYS A 372 20.82 23.63 3.85
C LYS A 372 21.20 24.87 3.05
N ASN A 373 20.53 25.08 1.91
CA ASN A 373 20.76 26.25 1.06
C ASN A 373 20.40 27.56 1.78
N CYS A 374 19.32 27.58 2.59
CA CYS A 374 18.95 28.75 3.39
C CYS A 374 20.02 29.07 4.43
N LEU A 375 20.48 28.07 5.19
CA LEU A 375 21.50 28.24 6.23
C LEU A 375 22.84 28.66 5.61
N GLN A 376 23.25 28.09 4.48
CA GLN A 376 24.50 28.48 3.81
C GLN A 376 24.51 29.92 3.31
N LYS A 377 23.33 30.46 2.94
CA LYS A 377 23.18 31.87 2.53
C LYS A 377 23.08 32.82 3.72
N PHE A 378 22.78 32.32 4.91
CA PHE A 378 22.65 33.14 6.11
C PHE A 378 24.03 33.54 6.65
N ASN A 379 24.20 34.83 6.94
CA ASN A 379 25.46 35.35 7.44
C ASN A 379 25.58 35.16 8.96
N PHE A 380 26.05 33.99 9.39
CA PHE A 380 26.33 33.70 10.81
C PHE A 380 27.53 34.48 11.41
N SER A 381 28.25 35.29 10.61
CA SER A 381 29.37 36.10 11.12
C SER A 381 28.93 37.44 11.72
N GLN A 382 27.72 37.91 11.37
CA GLN A 382 27.10 39.05 12.04
C GLN A 382 26.56 38.59 13.40
N GLU A 383 27.01 39.22 14.48
CA GLU A 383 26.51 38.91 15.83
C GLU A 383 25.03 39.23 15.92
N ILE A 384 24.18 38.21 16.03
CA ILE A 384 22.74 38.36 16.26
C ILE A 384 22.56 38.90 17.67
N SER A 385 22.65 40.22 17.79
CA SER A 385 22.47 40.94 19.04
C SER A 385 21.20 41.76 19.00
N ALA A 386 20.54 41.80 20.14
CA ALA A 386 19.53 42.80 20.42
C ALA A 386 20.09 44.02 21.15
N ASP A 387 21.39 44.03 21.44
CA ASP A 387 22.06 45.17 22.04
C ASP A 387 21.94 46.36 21.06
N GLY A 388 21.16 47.37 21.44
CA GLY A 388 20.86 48.52 20.58
C GLY A 388 19.45 48.50 19.95
N LEU A 389 18.71 47.40 20.05
CA LEU A 389 17.29 47.38 19.76
C LEU A 389 16.53 47.90 20.99
N ILE A 390 15.59 48.83 20.77
CA ILE A 390 14.78 49.55 21.77
C ILE A 390 14.59 48.71 23.05
N GLU A 391 15.34 49.06 24.10
CA GLU A 391 15.16 48.46 25.43
C GLU A 391 13.79 48.85 25.98
N GLU A 392 13.20 47.98 26.81
CA GLU A 392 11.98 48.28 27.57
C GLU A 392 12.08 49.67 28.21
N ASP A 393 11.42 50.64 27.61
CA ASP A 393 11.11 51.88 28.26
C ASP A 393 9.58 52.02 28.31
N ASP A 394 9.05 52.09 29.53
CA ASP A 394 7.64 52.36 29.82
C ASP A 394 7.16 53.64 29.10
N SER A 395 8.09 54.50 28.69
CA SER A 395 7.89 55.69 27.84
C SER A 395 6.99 55.44 26.61
N PHE A 396 7.11 54.32 25.89
CA PHE A 396 6.24 54.04 24.73
C PHE A 396 4.78 53.81 25.13
N GLY A 397 4.53 53.24 26.31
CA GLY A 397 3.21 52.99 26.85
C GLY A 397 2.53 54.23 27.41
N GLU A 398 3.31 55.24 27.83
CA GLU A 398 2.80 56.49 28.41
C GLU A 398 2.32 57.50 27.37
N ILE A 399 2.92 57.56 26.18
CA ILE A 399 2.58 58.55 25.14
C ILE A 399 1.08 58.50 24.72
N PRO A 400 0.44 57.33 24.49
CA PRO A 400 -0.99 57.28 24.14
C PRO A 400 -1.88 57.92 25.19
N GLU A 401 -1.57 57.70 26.47
CA GLU A 401 -2.34 58.25 27.57
C GLU A 401 -2.15 59.77 27.69
N LEU A 402 -0.94 60.27 27.45
CA LEU A 402 -0.68 61.71 27.39
C LEU A 402 -1.37 62.38 26.19
N ASN A 403 -1.38 61.74 25.02
CA ASN A 403 -2.08 62.25 23.84
C ASN A 403 -3.61 62.25 24.04
N ARG A 404 -4.15 61.22 24.70
CA ARG A 404 -5.57 61.16 25.11
C ARG A 404 -5.91 62.31 26.07
N ARG A 405 -5.05 62.59 27.05
CA ARG A 405 -5.23 63.72 27.97
C ARG A 405 -5.16 65.06 27.25
N LEU A 406 -4.27 65.21 26.26
CA LEU A 406 -4.19 66.40 25.42
C LEU A 406 -5.50 66.65 24.67
N TYR A 407 -6.07 65.60 24.06
CA TYR A 407 -7.39 65.67 23.39
C TYR A 407 -8.50 66.13 24.34
N GLN A 408 -8.52 65.61 25.56
CA GLN A 408 -9.51 66.03 26.57
C GLN A 408 -9.38 67.50 26.95
N GLU A 409 -8.18 68.09 26.88
CA GLU A 409 -8.02 69.53 27.07
C GLU A 409 -8.52 70.34 25.86
N ILE A 410 -8.39 69.80 24.63
CA ILE A 410 -8.98 70.41 23.43
C ILE A 410 -10.50 70.49 23.56
N GLU A 411 -11.15 69.39 23.95
CA GLU A 411 -12.61 69.34 24.14
C GLU A 411 -13.10 70.38 25.16
N LYS A 412 -12.33 70.65 26.22
CA LYS A 412 -12.68 71.69 27.19
C LYS A 412 -12.66 73.09 26.60
N LEU A 413 -11.82 73.35 25.59
CA LEU A 413 -11.77 74.63 24.88
C LEU A 413 -12.89 74.75 23.82
N GLU A 414 -13.51 73.64 23.42
CA GLU A 414 -14.69 73.57 22.54
C GLU A 414 -16.01 73.88 23.27
N LEU A 415 -16.00 74.81 24.25
CA LEU A 415 -17.21 75.37 24.82
C LEU A 415 -18.10 75.94 23.69
N ASP A 416 -19.42 75.67 23.76
CA ASP A 416 -20.44 76.12 22.80
C ASP A 416 -20.11 77.51 22.25
N ASP A 417 -20.06 77.61 20.91
CA ASP A 417 -19.79 78.86 20.20
C ASP A 417 -20.62 79.99 20.83
N LEU A 418 -19.94 81.02 21.34
CA LEU A 418 -20.61 82.28 21.61
C LEU A 418 -21.11 82.74 20.24
N TYR A 419 -22.42 82.57 20.02
CA TYR A 419 -23.07 82.93 18.76
C TYR A 419 -23.04 84.46 18.64
N TYR A 420 -21.88 85.00 18.27
CA TYR A 420 -21.63 86.40 17.98
C TYR A 420 -21.55 86.53 16.45
N SER A 421 -22.61 86.11 15.76
CA SER A 421 -22.76 86.43 14.34
C SER A 421 -23.11 87.91 14.22
N GLY A 422 -22.51 88.64 13.28
CA GLY A 422 -22.68 90.08 13.00
C GLY A 422 -24.11 90.58 12.71
N THR A 423 -25.14 89.79 13.00
CA THR A 423 -26.57 90.09 13.02
C THR A 423 -27.06 90.66 14.36
N ILE A 424 -26.15 91.12 15.22
CA ILE A 424 -26.41 91.51 16.63
C ILE A 424 -27.43 92.65 16.79
N LYS A 425 -27.44 93.65 15.92
CA LYS A 425 -28.21 94.88 16.18
C LYS A 425 -29.74 94.70 16.19
N GLN A 426 -30.30 93.74 15.46
CA GLN A 426 -31.76 93.53 15.42
C GLN A 426 -32.23 92.46 16.40
N THR A 427 -31.48 91.35 16.54
CA THR A 427 -31.84 90.23 17.42
C THR A 427 -31.69 90.64 18.90
N TYR A 428 -30.57 91.26 19.27
CA TYR A 428 -30.37 91.70 20.65
C TYR A 428 -31.31 92.85 21.03
N ARG A 429 -31.74 93.71 20.11
CA ARG A 429 -32.71 94.76 20.45
C ARG A 429 -34.04 94.17 20.91
N GLN A 430 -34.57 93.18 20.19
CA GLN A 430 -35.82 92.52 20.59
C GLN A 430 -35.66 91.73 21.88
N ASP A 431 -34.50 91.09 22.06
CA ASP A 431 -34.20 90.32 23.26
C ASP A 431 -33.95 91.19 24.50
N ILE A 432 -33.30 92.36 24.36
CA ILE A 432 -33.12 93.36 25.43
C ILE A 432 -34.47 93.91 25.89
N LEU A 433 -35.36 94.20 24.95
CA LEU A 433 -36.69 94.73 25.24
C LEU A 433 -37.61 93.67 25.87
N LYS A 434 -37.36 92.38 25.62
CA LYS A 434 -38.19 91.26 26.08
C LYS A 434 -37.69 90.59 27.36
N ASP A 435 -36.39 90.34 27.46
CA ASP A 435 -35.74 89.58 28.54
C ASP A 435 -34.79 90.45 29.39
N GLY A 436 -34.75 91.77 29.15
CA GLY A 436 -33.89 92.70 29.88
C GLY A 436 -32.40 92.39 29.67
N MET A 437 -31.60 92.49 30.74
CA MET A 437 -30.14 92.24 30.67
C MET A 437 -29.75 90.77 30.94
N GLY A 438 -30.73 89.86 31.05
CA GLY A 438 -30.47 88.45 31.40
C GLY A 438 -29.63 87.69 30.37
N GLN A 439 -29.63 88.10 29.09
CA GLN A 439 -28.72 87.54 28.08
C GLN A 439 -27.26 87.98 28.30
N PHE A 440 -27.03 89.21 28.78
CA PHE A 440 -25.68 89.69 29.07
C PHE A 440 -25.11 89.08 30.34
N GLU A 441 -25.94 88.77 31.33
CA GLU A 441 -25.47 87.98 32.48
C GLU A 441 -24.96 86.60 32.04
N ARG A 442 -25.70 85.93 31.15
CA ARG A 442 -25.26 84.65 30.56
C ARG A 442 -23.97 84.79 29.75
N MET A 443 -23.85 85.84 28.94
CA MET A 443 -22.63 86.09 28.17
C MET A 443 -21.44 86.42 29.08
N ARG A 444 -21.63 87.20 30.16
CA ARG A 444 -20.60 87.50 31.17
C ARG A 444 -20.15 86.21 31.86
N ASP A 445 -21.11 85.37 32.27
CA ASP A 445 -20.82 84.11 32.94
C ASP A 445 -20.10 83.13 32.00
N ASN A 446 -20.44 83.13 30.70
CA ASN A 446 -19.73 82.38 29.68
C ASN A 446 -18.30 82.88 29.46
N VAL A 447 -18.07 84.20 29.37
CA VAL A 447 -16.73 84.80 29.25
C VAL A 447 -15.89 84.48 30.49
N LYS A 448 -16.48 84.58 31.69
CA LYS A 448 -15.84 84.22 32.95
C LYS A 448 -15.45 82.73 32.99
N GLN A 449 -16.32 81.85 32.51
CA GLN A 449 -16.04 80.42 32.41
C GLN A 449 -14.92 80.15 31.39
N ARG A 450 -14.94 80.81 30.22
CA ARG A 450 -13.89 80.71 29.20
C ARG A 450 -12.54 81.17 29.74
N LEU A 451 -12.48 82.29 30.44
CA LEU A 451 -11.25 82.80 31.07
C LEU A 451 -10.68 81.81 32.09
N ARG A 452 -11.53 81.16 32.87
CA ARG A 452 -11.12 80.12 33.82
C ARG A 452 -10.55 78.90 33.12
N VAL A 453 -11.29 78.36 32.13
CA VAL A 453 -10.86 77.18 31.37
C VAL A 453 -9.55 77.45 30.62
N LEU A 454 -9.41 78.64 30.02
CA LEU A 454 -8.19 79.07 29.34
C LEU A 454 -6.95 79.01 30.25
N GLY A 455 -7.08 79.53 31.48
CA GLY A 455 -5.98 79.51 32.46
C GLY A 455 -5.62 78.10 32.93
N GLU A 456 -6.62 77.24 33.15
CA GLU A 456 -6.40 75.84 33.54
C GLU A 456 -5.76 75.02 32.40
N SER A 457 -6.26 75.16 31.17
CA SER A 457 -5.78 74.40 30.00
C SER A 457 -4.39 74.80 29.53
N ARG A 458 -3.96 76.07 29.71
CA ARG A 458 -2.60 76.52 29.36
C ARG A 458 -1.52 75.71 30.08
N GLY A 459 -1.61 75.62 31.42
CA GLY A 459 -0.61 74.92 32.23
C GLY A 459 -0.60 73.40 32.01
N ILE A 460 -1.78 72.81 31.78
CA ILE A 460 -1.89 71.37 31.49
C ILE A 460 -1.29 71.04 30.12
N TYR A 461 -1.52 71.88 29.11
CA TYR A 461 -0.94 71.70 27.78
C TYR A 461 0.60 71.80 27.82
N GLU A 462 1.15 72.83 28.49
CA GLU A 462 2.60 72.98 28.72
C GLU A 462 3.20 71.71 29.33
N ASP A 463 2.60 71.18 30.39
CA ASP A 463 3.06 69.96 31.08
C ASP A 463 3.00 68.72 30.18
N LEU A 464 1.86 68.49 29.52
CA LEU A 464 1.63 67.31 28.69
C LEU A 464 2.57 67.26 27.48
N VAL A 465 2.73 68.37 26.76
CA VAL A 465 3.59 68.42 25.56
C VAL A 465 5.06 68.28 25.94
N ASN A 466 5.51 68.94 27.02
CA ASN A 466 6.89 68.78 27.49
C ASN A 466 7.17 67.35 27.98
N LYS A 467 6.22 66.73 28.67
CA LYS A 467 6.35 65.33 29.09
C LYS A 467 6.42 64.40 27.88
N MET A 468 5.55 64.56 26.89
CA MET A 468 5.59 63.78 25.65
C MET A 468 6.89 63.99 24.87
N ALA A 469 7.37 65.23 24.74
CA ALA A 469 8.63 65.53 24.08
C ALA A 469 9.84 64.95 24.84
N GLY A 470 9.78 64.91 26.18
CA GLY A 470 10.75 64.21 27.03
C GLY A 470 10.78 62.71 26.75
N LEU A 471 9.62 62.04 26.85
CA LEU A 471 9.50 60.61 26.57
C LEU A 471 9.90 60.25 25.14
N MET A 472 9.53 61.07 24.14
CA MET A 472 10.01 60.87 22.78
C MET A 472 11.52 61.08 22.68
N THR A 473 12.11 62.06 23.37
CA THR A 473 13.57 62.22 23.42
C THR A 473 14.26 61.01 24.08
N ASP A 474 13.67 60.44 25.13
CA ASP A 474 14.21 59.25 25.80
C ASP A 474 14.16 58.03 24.87
N VAL A 475 13.06 57.88 24.13
CA VAL A 475 12.95 56.91 23.01
C VAL A 475 13.99 57.19 21.89
N VAL A 476 14.27 58.47 21.58
CA VAL A 476 15.20 58.92 20.52
C VAL A 476 16.67 58.77 20.90
N SER A 477 17.03 58.86 22.20
CA SER A 477 18.37 59.20 22.69
C SER A 477 19.55 58.24 22.38
N GLY A 478 19.46 57.49 21.28
CA GLY A 478 20.57 57.03 20.44
C GLY A 478 20.13 55.83 19.60
N LYS A 479 19.34 54.93 20.20
CA LYS A 479 19.28 53.54 19.76
C LYS A 479 18.57 53.30 18.43
N ALA A 480 17.40 53.92 18.16
CA ALA A 480 16.64 53.61 16.95
C ALA A 480 17.25 54.23 15.67
N THR A 481 17.69 55.49 15.73
CA THR A 481 18.34 56.16 14.60
C THR A 481 19.74 55.58 14.35
N GLU A 482 20.56 55.38 15.40
CA GLU A 482 21.87 54.71 15.25
C GLU A 482 21.71 53.29 14.69
N PHE A 483 20.68 52.55 15.12
CA PHE A 483 20.38 51.23 14.57
C PHE A 483 20.08 51.27 13.07
N MET A 484 19.38 52.31 12.58
CA MET A 484 19.02 52.46 11.16
C MET A 484 20.12 53.10 10.31
N GLU A 485 21.02 53.87 10.91
CA GLU A 485 22.22 54.41 10.27
C GLU A 485 23.33 53.36 10.11
N ASP A 486 23.34 52.35 10.98
CA ASP A 486 24.23 51.21 10.86
C ASP A 486 23.73 50.21 9.79
N ASP A 487 24.34 50.30 8.62
CA ASP A 487 24.15 49.37 7.50
C ASP A 487 24.32 47.89 7.91
N GLU A 488 25.12 47.57 8.93
CA GLU A 488 25.34 46.21 9.40
C GLU A 488 24.10 45.65 10.12
N ASN A 489 23.46 46.47 10.97
CA ASN A 489 22.22 46.16 11.67
C ASN A 489 21.05 45.94 10.70
N VAL A 490 20.91 46.82 9.71
CA VAL A 490 19.88 46.69 8.66
C VAL A 490 20.11 45.41 7.85
N LYS A 491 21.36 45.13 7.43
CA LYS A 491 21.70 43.89 6.70
C LYS A 491 21.45 42.64 7.54
N GLN A 492 21.67 42.71 8.85
CA GLN A 492 21.38 41.60 9.75
C GLN A 492 19.88 41.33 9.83
N LEU A 493 19.05 42.37 10.02
CA LEU A 493 17.59 42.23 10.04
C LEU A 493 17.06 41.69 8.70
N GLU A 494 17.61 42.16 7.57
CA GLU A 494 17.32 41.61 6.24
C GLU A 494 17.76 40.15 6.10
N SER A 495 18.90 39.78 6.67
CA SER A 495 19.40 38.40 6.67
C SER A 495 18.51 37.48 7.49
N ILE A 496 18.05 37.92 8.67
CA ILE A 496 17.09 37.16 9.50
C ILE A 496 15.75 37.04 8.77
N LYS A 497 15.27 38.12 8.14
CA LYS A 497 14.06 38.10 7.31
C LYS A 497 14.20 37.15 6.14
N SER A 498 15.35 37.15 5.46
CA SER A 498 15.68 36.22 4.39
C SER A 498 15.69 34.77 4.87
N LEU A 499 16.28 34.47 6.03
CA LEU A 499 16.26 33.13 6.61
C LEU A 499 14.83 32.66 6.95
N MET A 500 14.02 33.51 7.60
CA MET A 500 12.62 33.23 7.97
C MET A 500 11.69 33.09 6.76
N THR A 501 12.01 33.75 5.64
CA THR A 501 11.26 33.67 4.38
C THR A 501 11.72 32.54 3.47
N CYS A 502 13.03 32.23 3.47
CA CYS A 502 13.63 31.16 2.68
C CYS A 502 13.05 29.79 3.05
N TYR A 503 12.65 29.62 4.32
CA TYR A 503 12.10 28.36 4.78
C TYR A 503 10.75 28.53 5.48
N SER A 504 9.70 27.94 4.88
CA SER A 504 8.36 27.92 5.46
C SER A 504 7.99 26.51 5.89
N PHE A 505 7.90 26.26 7.19
CA PHE A 505 7.39 24.98 7.70
C PHE A 505 5.87 25.01 7.90
N PRO A 506 5.12 24.11 7.25
CA PRO A 506 3.75 23.83 7.66
C PRO A 506 3.63 22.70 8.71
N ASN A 507 4.58 21.76 8.80
CA ASN A 507 4.51 20.64 9.77
C ASN A 507 5.88 20.02 10.16
N PHE A 508 6.33 20.22 11.42
CA PHE A 508 7.54 19.63 12.01
C PHE A 508 7.46 18.10 12.13
N ASP A 509 6.28 17.54 12.44
CA ASP A 509 6.11 16.10 12.65
C ASP A 509 6.49 15.31 11.39
N SER A 510 6.20 15.85 10.21
CA SER A 510 6.55 15.23 8.93
C SER A 510 8.07 15.10 8.71
N ILE A 511 8.88 16.00 9.27
CA ILE A 511 10.34 15.93 9.18
C ILE A 511 10.87 14.82 10.07
N LYS A 512 10.35 14.74 11.30
CA LYS A 512 10.75 13.74 12.27
C LYS A 512 10.45 12.34 11.76
N GLU A 513 9.33 12.17 11.08
CA GLU A 513 9.02 10.93 10.36
C GLU A 513 10.03 10.67 9.24
N LEU A 514 10.37 11.66 8.40
CA LEU A 514 11.37 11.52 7.33
C LEU A 514 12.78 11.15 7.86
N LEU A 515 13.23 11.75 8.96
CA LEU A 515 14.53 11.45 9.57
C LEU A 515 14.60 10.00 10.09
N LYS A 516 13.51 9.48 10.65
CA LYS A 516 13.43 8.08 11.08
C LYS A 516 13.35 7.13 9.89
N LEU A 517 12.65 7.56 8.85
CA LEU A 517 12.43 6.77 7.65
C LEU A 517 13.73 6.35 6.98
N SER A 518 14.77 7.20 6.97
CA SER A 518 16.06 6.86 6.35
C SER A 518 16.73 5.64 6.96
N VAL A 519 16.54 5.40 8.25
CA VAL A 519 17.02 4.17 8.90
C VAL A 519 16.04 3.02 8.74
N ASP A 520 14.75 3.28 8.93
CA ASP A 520 13.75 2.22 8.90
C ASP A 520 13.67 1.57 7.52
N ALA A 521 13.87 2.32 6.43
CA ALA A 521 13.85 1.86 5.03
C ALA A 521 14.71 0.63 4.76
N TRP A 522 15.76 0.41 5.56
CA TRP A 522 16.79 -0.59 5.30
C TRP A 522 16.90 -1.63 6.42
N LYS A 523 15.94 -1.66 7.35
CA LYS A 523 15.87 -2.67 8.43
C LYS A 523 15.41 -4.04 7.92
N PHE A 524 16.11 -4.58 6.93
CA PHE A 524 15.91 -5.93 6.43
C PHE A 524 17.25 -6.64 6.21
N ASP A 525 17.24 -7.97 6.29
CA ASP A 525 18.43 -8.77 6.01
C ASP A 525 18.73 -8.75 4.50
N VAL A 526 19.83 -8.12 4.13
CA VAL A 526 20.29 -7.95 2.74
C VAL A 526 20.49 -9.29 2.04
N GLN A 527 20.86 -10.36 2.77
CA GLN A 527 21.01 -11.72 2.22
C GLN A 527 19.71 -12.27 1.66
N VAL A 528 18.56 -11.71 2.05
CA VAL A 528 17.26 -12.06 1.49
C VAL A 528 17.15 -11.70 0.01
N LEU A 529 17.80 -10.61 -0.42
CA LEU A 529 17.81 -10.21 -1.83
C LEU A 529 18.53 -11.25 -2.69
N GLU A 530 19.65 -11.81 -2.22
CA GLU A 530 20.40 -12.88 -2.90
C GLU A 530 19.57 -14.15 -3.10
N ASN A 531 18.83 -14.53 -2.05
CA ASN A 531 17.93 -15.68 -2.07
C ASN A 531 16.80 -15.55 -3.10
N THR A 532 16.45 -14.34 -3.53
CA THR A 532 15.40 -14.08 -4.53
C THR A 532 15.82 -14.55 -5.93
N VAL A 533 17.12 -14.45 -6.27
CA VAL A 533 17.65 -14.99 -7.54
C VAL A 533 17.62 -16.51 -7.55
N ASP A 534 17.94 -17.15 -6.43
CA ASP A 534 17.86 -18.60 -6.30
C ASP A 534 16.44 -19.12 -6.56
N VAL A 535 15.42 -18.43 -6.02
CA VAL A 535 14.01 -18.76 -6.28
C VAL A 535 13.70 -18.73 -7.77
N VAL A 536 14.11 -17.67 -8.48
CA VAL A 536 13.85 -17.55 -9.93
C VAL A 536 14.64 -18.56 -10.74
N GLY A 537 15.90 -18.82 -10.39
CA GLY A 537 16.70 -19.87 -11.00
C GLY A 537 16.02 -21.24 -10.89
N MET A 538 15.45 -21.53 -9.72
CA MET A 538 14.72 -22.77 -9.51
C MET A 538 13.40 -22.86 -10.30
N ILE A 539 12.63 -21.76 -10.38
CA ILE A 539 11.39 -21.71 -11.19
C ILE A 539 11.70 -21.92 -12.67
N LYS A 540 12.75 -21.27 -13.19
CA LYS A 540 13.24 -21.48 -14.56
C LYS A 540 13.67 -22.93 -14.77
N GLY A 541 14.38 -23.52 -13.81
CA GLY A 541 14.77 -24.93 -13.84
C GLY A 541 13.56 -25.88 -13.93
N ALA A 542 12.50 -25.61 -13.16
CA ALA A 542 11.26 -26.37 -13.23
C ALA A 542 10.56 -26.21 -14.58
N LEU A 543 10.48 -24.98 -15.10
CA LEU A 543 9.89 -24.69 -16.41
C LEU A 543 10.60 -25.39 -17.57
N VAL A 544 11.94 -25.44 -17.55
CA VAL A 544 12.71 -26.18 -18.56
C VAL A 544 12.32 -27.65 -18.55
N LYS A 545 12.23 -28.28 -17.36
CA LYS A 545 11.84 -29.69 -17.23
C LYS A 545 10.39 -29.93 -17.66
N LEU A 546 9.49 -29.00 -17.38
CA LEU A 546 8.10 -29.07 -17.82
C LEU A 546 7.99 -28.98 -19.36
N ASN A 547 8.71 -28.03 -19.96
CA ASN A 547 8.76 -27.88 -21.42
C ASN A 547 9.42 -29.10 -22.08
N ASP A 548 10.45 -29.70 -21.47
CA ASP A 548 11.08 -30.93 -21.95
C ASP A 548 10.11 -32.11 -22.07
N VAL A 549 9.06 -32.14 -21.23
CA VAL A 549 7.98 -33.12 -21.29
C VAL A 549 6.93 -32.70 -22.32
N ARG A 550 6.46 -31.44 -22.28
CA ARG A 550 5.41 -30.91 -23.15
C ARG A 550 5.80 -30.98 -24.63
N ASP A 551 7.00 -30.50 -24.93
CA ASP A 551 7.52 -30.35 -26.29
C ASP A 551 8.22 -31.63 -26.78
N TRP A 552 8.20 -32.69 -25.96
CA TRP A 552 8.77 -33.97 -26.34
C TRP A 552 8.10 -34.49 -27.62
N LYS A 553 8.93 -34.76 -28.62
CA LYS A 553 8.57 -35.50 -29.82
C LYS A 553 9.43 -36.74 -29.87
N ARG A 554 8.87 -37.80 -30.44
CA ARG A 554 9.61 -39.05 -30.62
C ARG A 554 10.71 -38.85 -31.67
N ASP A 555 11.96 -39.12 -31.31
CA ASP A 555 13.06 -39.14 -32.27
C ASP A 555 12.83 -40.21 -33.34
N GLY A 556 12.98 -39.83 -34.61
CA GLY A 556 12.71 -40.71 -35.74
C GLY A 556 11.21 -40.93 -36.04
N TYR A 557 10.34 -40.00 -35.63
CA TYR A 557 8.94 -39.99 -36.06
C TYR A 557 8.85 -39.88 -37.59
N ASP A 558 8.66 -41.02 -38.25
CA ASP A 558 8.18 -41.05 -39.62
C ASP A 558 6.64 -41.20 -39.56
N PRO A 559 5.88 -40.18 -39.97
CA PRO A 559 4.42 -40.31 -40.11
C PRO A 559 4.05 -41.37 -41.15
N ASN A 560 5.02 -41.95 -41.89
CA ASN A 560 4.89 -43.09 -42.79
C ASN A 560 5.29 -44.48 -42.22
N ASP A 561 5.90 -44.55 -41.02
CA ASP A 561 6.21 -45.81 -40.31
C ASP A 561 5.07 -46.28 -39.37
N TRP A 562 3.83 -46.02 -39.78
CA TRP A 562 2.61 -46.48 -39.12
C TRP A 562 2.33 -47.96 -39.42
N SER A 563 3.09 -48.61 -40.30
CA SER A 563 2.87 -50.00 -40.76
C SER A 563 2.66 -51.04 -39.64
N ARG A 564 3.31 -50.83 -38.48
CA ARG A 564 3.22 -51.70 -37.29
C ARG A 564 1.94 -51.48 -36.47
N TYR A 565 1.36 -50.28 -36.48
CA TYR A 565 0.19 -49.90 -35.67
C TYR A 565 -1.07 -49.63 -36.51
N ASN A 566 -0.91 -49.48 -37.82
CA ASN A 566 -1.98 -49.38 -38.78
C ASN A 566 -2.78 -50.69 -38.76
N GLY A 567 -4.06 -50.57 -38.40
CA GLY A 567 -5.00 -51.69 -38.30
C GLY A 567 -5.25 -52.25 -36.91
N ILE A 568 -4.73 -51.68 -35.80
CA ILE A 568 -5.19 -52.09 -34.45
C ILE A 568 -6.72 -52.03 -34.45
N PRO A 569 -7.40 -53.16 -34.23
CA PRO A 569 -8.77 -53.28 -34.69
C PRO A 569 -9.76 -52.63 -33.72
N LEU A 570 -9.34 -52.22 -32.53
CA LEU A 570 -10.25 -51.80 -31.46
C LEU A 570 -10.25 -50.28 -31.25
N ASP A 571 -11.46 -49.70 -31.19
CA ASP A 571 -11.69 -48.34 -30.70
C ASP A 571 -11.90 -48.28 -29.16
N ASN A 572 -12.14 -47.08 -28.62
CA ASN A 572 -12.32 -46.90 -27.17
C ASN A 572 -13.54 -47.63 -26.59
N GLN A 573 -14.63 -47.71 -27.37
CA GLN A 573 -15.85 -48.39 -26.95
C GLN A 573 -15.65 -49.90 -27.02
N GLU A 574 -14.92 -50.39 -28.03
CA GLU A 574 -14.58 -51.80 -28.20
C GLU A 574 -13.60 -52.31 -27.13
N VAL A 575 -12.62 -51.49 -26.68
CA VAL A 575 -11.75 -51.83 -25.54
C VAL A 575 -12.52 -51.83 -24.21
N ARG A 576 -13.50 -50.93 -24.04
CA ARG A 576 -14.41 -50.96 -22.88
C ARG A 576 -15.22 -52.25 -22.84
N VAL A 577 -15.78 -52.66 -23.97
CA VAL A 577 -16.51 -53.94 -24.11
C VAL A 577 -15.64 -55.14 -23.72
N ILE A 578 -14.33 -55.13 -24.06
CA ILE A 578 -13.38 -56.15 -23.59
C ILE A 578 -13.19 -56.13 -22.07
N THR A 579 -13.04 -54.93 -21.50
CA THR A 579 -12.78 -54.76 -20.07
C THR A 579 -14.00 -55.13 -19.23
N ASP A 580 -15.19 -54.67 -19.63
CA ASP A 580 -16.46 -54.97 -18.97
C ASP A 580 -16.78 -56.47 -19.06
N GLY A 581 -16.57 -57.07 -20.23
CA GLY A 581 -16.73 -58.51 -20.43
C GLY A 581 -15.76 -59.37 -19.61
N LEU A 582 -14.51 -58.91 -19.43
CA LEU A 582 -13.54 -59.58 -18.56
C LEU A 582 -13.95 -59.49 -17.08
N HIS A 583 -14.38 -58.31 -16.61
CA HIS A 583 -14.86 -58.14 -15.23
C HIS A 583 -16.08 -59.02 -14.93
N ALA A 584 -17.01 -59.10 -15.89
CA ALA A 584 -18.15 -60.00 -15.81
C ALA A 584 -17.71 -61.46 -15.69
N PHE A 585 -16.78 -61.90 -16.56
CA PHE A 585 -16.25 -63.26 -16.54
C PHE A 585 -15.48 -63.61 -15.26
N GLU A 586 -14.67 -62.68 -14.73
CA GLU A 586 -13.99 -62.82 -13.43
C GLU A 586 -14.98 -62.95 -12.27
N SER A 587 -16.11 -62.24 -12.33
CA SER A 587 -17.15 -62.33 -11.30
C SER A 587 -17.79 -63.72 -11.26
N ILE A 588 -17.99 -64.37 -12.42
CA ILE A 588 -18.46 -65.77 -12.50
C ILE A 588 -17.46 -66.72 -11.82
N LEU A 589 -16.17 -66.56 -12.12
CA LEU A 589 -15.11 -67.42 -11.58
C LEU A 589 -14.95 -67.24 -10.06
N LYS A 590 -15.00 -66.00 -9.56
CA LYS A 590 -14.94 -65.73 -8.11
C LYS A 590 -16.14 -66.29 -7.37
N ALA A 591 -17.35 -66.09 -7.92
CA ALA A 591 -18.56 -66.67 -7.35
C ALA A 591 -18.50 -68.21 -7.35
N GLN A 592 -18.02 -68.83 -8.43
CA GLN A 592 -17.78 -70.28 -8.51
C GLN A 592 -16.76 -70.73 -7.45
N GLU A 593 -15.56 -70.17 -7.41
CA GLU A 593 -14.50 -70.56 -6.48
C GLU A 593 -14.90 -70.32 -5.01
N GLY A 594 -15.67 -69.26 -4.75
CA GLY A 594 -16.26 -68.99 -3.45
C GLY A 594 -17.28 -70.07 -3.07
N TRP A 595 -18.18 -70.41 -3.98
CA TRP A 595 -19.25 -71.37 -3.71
C TRP A 595 -18.76 -72.83 -3.67
N GLU A 596 -17.74 -73.20 -4.43
CA GLU A 596 -17.09 -74.52 -4.32
C GLU A 596 -16.53 -74.76 -2.92
N ARG A 597 -16.06 -73.71 -2.26
CA ARG A 597 -15.59 -73.76 -0.86
C ARG A 597 -16.73 -73.89 0.15
N LEU A 598 -17.95 -73.49 -0.22
CA LEU A 598 -19.14 -73.51 0.63
C LEU A 598 -20.13 -74.62 0.30
N LYS A 599 -19.90 -75.42 -0.74
CA LYS A 599 -20.86 -76.43 -1.24
C LYS A 599 -21.32 -77.43 -0.16
N ASP A 600 -20.43 -77.73 0.79
CA ASP A 600 -20.67 -78.68 1.89
C ASP A 600 -21.07 -77.96 3.20
N PHE A 601 -21.17 -76.63 3.17
CA PHE A 601 -21.50 -75.79 4.31
C PHE A 601 -22.97 -75.37 4.28
N ASP A 602 -23.74 -75.82 5.27
CA ASP A 602 -25.16 -75.48 5.41
C ASP A 602 -25.36 -74.32 6.39
N LEU A 603 -25.35 -73.08 5.88
CA LEU A 603 -25.60 -71.89 6.68
C LEU A 603 -27.01 -71.87 7.28
N SER A 604 -27.99 -72.58 6.70
CA SER A 604 -29.34 -72.66 7.26
C SER A 604 -29.41 -73.44 8.58
N ALA A 605 -28.47 -74.36 8.80
CA ALA A 605 -28.33 -75.08 10.06
C ALA A 605 -27.82 -74.18 11.19
N VAL A 606 -27.16 -73.07 10.84
CA VAL A 606 -26.61 -72.08 11.79
C VAL A 606 -27.57 -70.90 11.96
N ILE A 607 -28.25 -70.49 10.88
CA ILE A 607 -29.19 -69.37 10.87
C ILE A 607 -30.51 -69.82 10.23
N SER A 608 -31.47 -70.22 11.06
CA SER A 608 -32.78 -70.76 10.62
C SER A 608 -33.56 -69.81 9.71
N ASP A 609 -33.43 -68.50 9.91
CA ASP A 609 -34.27 -67.47 9.28
C ASP A 609 -33.95 -67.23 7.79
N ILE A 610 -32.90 -67.86 7.27
CA ILE A 610 -32.50 -67.76 5.86
C ILE A 610 -32.60 -69.11 5.14
N ASP A 611 -33.20 -70.14 5.73
CA ASP A 611 -33.26 -71.51 5.16
C ASP A 611 -33.72 -71.53 3.69
N GLN A 612 -34.84 -70.86 3.39
CA GLN A 612 -35.39 -70.82 2.04
C GLN A 612 -34.48 -70.08 1.05
N VAL A 613 -33.86 -68.98 1.48
CA VAL A 613 -32.99 -68.14 0.63
C VAL A 613 -31.64 -68.82 0.41
N TRP A 614 -31.09 -69.46 1.45
CA TRP A 614 -29.85 -70.22 1.40
C TRP A 614 -29.98 -71.47 0.54
N LYS A 615 -31.07 -72.25 0.69
CA LYS A 615 -31.35 -73.41 -0.18
C LYS A 615 -31.49 -72.99 -1.64
N SER A 616 -32.24 -71.93 -1.92
CA SER A 616 -32.36 -71.37 -3.27
C SER A 616 -30.99 -70.96 -3.85
N ALA A 617 -30.16 -70.30 -3.03
CA ALA A 617 -28.81 -69.93 -3.43
C ALA A 617 -27.93 -71.15 -3.72
N ASN A 618 -27.99 -72.17 -2.86
CA ASN A 618 -27.21 -73.40 -3.00
C ASN A 618 -27.62 -74.21 -4.23
N GLU A 619 -28.92 -74.40 -4.47
CA GLU A 619 -29.45 -75.06 -5.67
C GLU A 619 -29.06 -74.31 -6.95
N THR A 620 -29.14 -72.98 -6.93
CA THR A 620 -28.80 -72.14 -8.08
C THR A 620 -27.31 -72.18 -8.38
N MET A 621 -26.46 -72.06 -7.36
CA MET A 621 -25.02 -72.12 -7.54
C MET A 621 -24.52 -73.53 -7.84
N THR A 622 -25.17 -74.59 -7.33
CA THR A 622 -24.86 -75.98 -7.73
C THR A 622 -25.06 -76.16 -9.24
N ARG A 623 -26.14 -75.62 -9.80
CA ARG A 623 -26.36 -75.60 -11.25
C ARG A 623 -25.27 -74.83 -12.00
N VAL A 624 -24.81 -73.71 -11.45
CA VAL A 624 -23.68 -72.94 -12.01
C VAL A 624 -22.39 -73.76 -11.97
N LEU A 625 -22.07 -74.42 -10.85
CA LEU A 625 -20.89 -75.29 -10.70
C LEU A 625 -20.93 -76.49 -11.67
N GLU A 626 -22.09 -77.08 -11.88
CA GLU A 626 -22.30 -78.13 -12.88
C GLU A 626 -22.09 -77.60 -14.30
N SER A 627 -22.63 -76.43 -14.64
CA SER A 627 -22.42 -75.80 -15.94
C SER A 627 -20.95 -75.45 -16.19
N VAL A 628 -20.22 -75.01 -15.16
CA VAL A 628 -18.78 -74.70 -15.23
C VAL A 628 -17.95 -75.97 -15.39
N SER A 629 -18.20 -77.01 -14.58
CA SER A 629 -17.45 -78.28 -14.63
C SER A 629 -17.67 -79.06 -15.93
N ARG A 630 -18.82 -78.90 -16.59
CA ARG A 630 -19.11 -79.48 -17.91
C ARG A 630 -18.44 -78.75 -19.07
N PHE A 631 -17.79 -77.61 -18.84
CA PHE A 631 -17.09 -76.87 -19.90
C PHE A 631 -15.83 -77.61 -20.34
N GLN A 632 -15.96 -78.40 -21.42
CA GLN A 632 -14.83 -78.98 -22.16
C GLN A 632 -14.58 -78.13 -23.41
N SER A 633 -13.64 -77.20 -23.33
CA SER A 633 -13.22 -76.39 -24.47
C SER A 633 -12.43 -77.25 -25.44
N ASN A 634 -12.81 -77.28 -26.73
CA ASN A 634 -11.99 -77.82 -27.82
C ASN A 634 -10.85 -76.84 -28.20
N LYS A 635 -10.18 -76.30 -27.17
CA LYS A 635 -9.00 -75.43 -27.24
C LYS A 635 -9.21 -74.07 -27.93
N LYS A 636 -10.40 -73.43 -27.81
CA LYS A 636 -10.64 -72.11 -28.40
C LYS A 636 -11.50 -71.18 -27.54
N VAL A 637 -11.10 -69.90 -27.48
CA VAL A 637 -11.92 -68.78 -26.98
C VAL A 637 -13.30 -68.70 -27.66
N ASP A 638 -13.41 -69.24 -28.88
CA ASP A 638 -14.66 -69.32 -29.67
C ASP A 638 -15.78 -70.13 -28.99
N ASP A 639 -15.48 -70.99 -28.01
CA ASP A 639 -16.49 -71.74 -27.25
C ASP A 639 -17.04 -70.97 -26.02
N LEU A 640 -16.46 -69.81 -25.70
CA LEU A 640 -16.93 -68.92 -24.62
C LEU A 640 -18.39 -68.42 -24.78
N PRO A 641 -18.97 -68.17 -25.98
CA PRO A 641 -20.36 -67.72 -26.07
C PRO A 641 -21.33 -68.84 -25.70
N LYS A 642 -21.00 -70.08 -26.06
CA LYS A 642 -21.79 -71.26 -25.69
C LYS A 642 -21.76 -71.45 -24.18
N PHE A 643 -20.59 -71.28 -23.58
CA PHE A 643 -20.40 -71.32 -22.14
C PHE A 643 -21.21 -70.23 -21.42
N LEU A 644 -21.05 -68.96 -21.79
CA LEU A 644 -21.77 -67.84 -21.18
C LEU A 644 -23.29 -67.94 -21.38
N LYS A 645 -23.76 -68.55 -22.49
CA LYS A 645 -25.18 -68.82 -22.71
C LYS A 645 -25.73 -69.94 -21.80
N ASN A 646 -24.87 -70.90 -21.42
CA ASN A 646 -25.26 -72.05 -20.59
C ASN A 646 -25.15 -71.78 -19.09
N ILE A 647 -24.51 -70.67 -18.70
CA ILE A 647 -24.55 -70.18 -17.33
C ILE A 647 -25.70 -69.19 -17.24
N ALA A 648 -26.76 -69.54 -16.52
CA ALA A 648 -27.80 -68.58 -16.18
C ALA A 648 -27.31 -67.69 -15.02
N PRO A 649 -27.63 -66.38 -15.03
CA PRO A 649 -27.45 -65.56 -13.84
C PRO A 649 -28.24 -66.17 -12.68
N PRO A 650 -27.71 -66.07 -11.45
CA PRO A 650 -28.38 -66.63 -10.29
C PRO A 650 -29.51 -65.70 -9.85
N ASP A 651 -30.61 -65.74 -10.61
CA ASP A 651 -31.80 -64.91 -10.43
C ASP A 651 -32.63 -65.38 -9.23
N GLY A 652 -33.20 -64.42 -8.49
CA GLY A 652 -34.10 -64.70 -7.36
C GLY A 652 -33.39 -65.04 -6.04
N ILE A 653 -32.07 -64.87 -5.94
CA ILE A 653 -31.35 -64.93 -4.66
C ILE A 653 -31.31 -63.54 -4.02
N ASP A 654 -31.88 -63.40 -2.82
CA ASP A 654 -31.76 -62.19 -2.00
C ASP A 654 -30.42 -62.17 -1.26
N THR A 655 -29.40 -61.66 -1.95
CA THR A 655 -28.03 -61.53 -1.41
C THR A 655 -27.95 -60.57 -0.24
N GLU A 656 -28.85 -59.59 -0.13
CA GLU A 656 -28.90 -58.65 0.99
C GLU A 656 -29.44 -59.32 2.25
N GLN A 657 -30.46 -60.18 2.13
CA GLN A 657 -30.97 -60.95 3.25
C GLN A 657 -29.91 -61.93 3.79
N ILE A 658 -29.18 -62.63 2.93
CA ILE A 658 -28.08 -63.52 3.34
C ILE A 658 -26.96 -62.70 4.02
N LYS A 659 -26.56 -61.59 3.41
CA LYS A 659 -25.51 -60.70 3.96
C LYS A 659 -25.88 -60.19 5.35
N LYS A 660 -27.10 -59.64 5.50
CA LYS A 660 -27.61 -59.13 6.77
C LYS A 660 -27.65 -60.22 7.83
N ALA A 661 -28.10 -61.42 7.47
CA ALA A 661 -28.11 -62.56 8.39
C ALA A 661 -26.71 -62.96 8.86
N ILE A 662 -25.71 -63.02 7.97
CA ILE A 662 -24.31 -63.28 8.36
C ILE A 662 -23.76 -62.16 9.24
N GLU A 663 -24.05 -60.90 8.92
CA GLU A 663 -23.63 -59.73 9.71
C GLU A 663 -24.23 -59.73 11.12
N GLU A 664 -25.51 -60.08 11.27
CA GLU A 664 -26.23 -60.00 12.54
C GLU A 664 -26.15 -61.27 13.40
N LYS A 665 -26.02 -62.47 12.79
CA LYS A 665 -26.25 -63.74 13.49
C LYS A 665 -25.11 -64.77 13.37
N TYR A 666 -24.14 -64.57 12.48
CA TYR A 666 -22.98 -65.45 12.36
C TYR A 666 -21.79 -64.89 13.15
N GLU A 667 -21.33 -65.62 14.17
CA GLU A 667 -20.26 -65.21 15.09
C GLU A 667 -18.95 -65.99 14.91
N GLU A 668 -18.88 -66.97 14.00
CA GLU A 668 -17.71 -67.83 13.84
C GLU A 668 -16.56 -67.21 13.02
N ASN A 669 -15.38 -67.82 13.15
CA ASN A 669 -14.15 -67.53 12.38
C ASN A 669 -14.31 -67.96 10.91
N GLY A 670 -15.13 -67.22 10.17
CA GLY A 670 -15.45 -67.44 8.75
C GLY A 670 -16.36 -66.36 8.16
N LYS A 671 -16.90 -65.47 9.01
CA LYS A 671 -17.81 -64.38 8.65
C LYS A 671 -17.34 -63.53 7.46
N ARG A 672 -16.07 -63.11 7.44
CA ARG A 672 -15.51 -62.25 6.38
C ARG A 672 -15.49 -62.97 5.03
N ASP A 673 -15.15 -64.26 5.04
CA ASP A 673 -15.08 -65.06 3.81
C ASP A 673 -16.48 -65.33 3.26
N LEU A 674 -17.46 -65.61 4.13
CA LEU A 674 -18.86 -65.73 3.73
C LEU A 674 -19.39 -64.42 3.12
N LEU A 675 -19.11 -63.27 3.74
CA LEU A 675 -19.51 -61.96 3.22
C LEU A 675 -18.84 -61.65 1.86
N ASN A 676 -17.58 -62.02 1.69
CA ASN A 676 -16.88 -61.88 0.41
C ASN A 676 -17.55 -62.74 -0.67
N ILE A 677 -17.90 -63.99 -0.36
CA ILE A 677 -18.55 -64.90 -1.31
C ILE A 677 -19.96 -64.41 -1.68
N VAL A 678 -20.71 -63.86 -0.73
CA VAL A 678 -22.02 -63.23 -0.99
C VAL A 678 -21.87 -61.96 -1.84
N ASN A 679 -20.84 -61.16 -1.61
CA ASN A 679 -20.54 -60.00 -2.46
C ASN A 679 -20.13 -60.41 -3.88
N ASP A 680 -19.33 -61.47 -4.04
CA ASP A 680 -18.96 -62.03 -5.34
C ASP A 680 -20.20 -62.57 -6.09
N LEU A 681 -21.13 -63.21 -5.38
CA LEU A 681 -22.43 -63.63 -5.93
C LEU A 681 -23.28 -62.44 -6.38
N LYS A 682 -23.36 -61.39 -5.57
CA LYS A 682 -24.05 -60.14 -5.93
C LYS A 682 -23.41 -59.48 -7.15
N ASN A 683 -22.09 -59.45 -7.22
CA ASN A 683 -21.37 -58.92 -8.38
C ASN A 683 -21.64 -59.76 -9.63
N PHE A 684 -21.74 -61.08 -9.50
CA PHE A 684 -22.12 -61.97 -10.60
C PHE A 684 -23.56 -61.73 -11.06
N GLN A 685 -24.53 -61.51 -10.15
CA GLN A 685 -25.91 -61.11 -10.51
C GLN A 685 -25.95 -59.80 -11.31
N ASN A 686 -25.20 -58.79 -10.87
CA ASN A 686 -25.24 -57.45 -11.45
C ASN A 686 -24.40 -57.29 -12.72
N SER A 687 -23.31 -58.05 -12.83
CA SER A 687 -22.36 -57.95 -13.94
C SER A 687 -22.67 -58.93 -15.07
N PHE A 688 -23.77 -59.67 -15.00
CA PHE A 688 -24.08 -60.69 -16.00
C PHE A 688 -24.28 -60.04 -17.37
N PRO A 689 -23.46 -60.39 -18.38
CA PRO A 689 -23.58 -59.78 -19.69
C PRO A 689 -24.87 -60.28 -20.35
N THR A 690 -25.66 -59.39 -20.95
CA THR A 690 -26.77 -59.86 -21.80
C THR A 690 -26.20 -60.72 -22.93
N HIS A 691 -27.02 -61.60 -23.54
CA HIS A 691 -26.53 -62.42 -24.65
C HIS A 691 -25.88 -61.58 -25.78
N LYS A 692 -26.37 -60.34 -25.95
CA LYS A 692 -25.80 -59.35 -26.85
C LYS A 692 -24.42 -58.87 -26.41
N ASP A 693 -24.22 -58.60 -25.13
CA ASP A 693 -22.95 -58.12 -24.57
C ASP A 693 -21.88 -59.21 -24.59
N ALA A 694 -22.23 -60.46 -24.26
CA ALA A 694 -21.32 -61.61 -24.35
C ALA A 694 -20.87 -61.87 -25.80
N THR A 695 -21.79 -61.73 -26.76
CA THR A 695 -21.47 -61.86 -28.20
C THR A 695 -20.55 -60.73 -28.65
N MET A 696 -20.78 -59.50 -28.17
CA MET A 696 -19.95 -58.35 -28.51
C MET A 696 -18.54 -58.45 -27.91
N PHE A 697 -18.43 -58.87 -26.64
CA PHE A 697 -17.17 -59.18 -25.98
C PHE A 697 -16.32 -60.14 -26.80
N ILE A 698 -16.91 -61.28 -27.19
CA ILE A 698 -16.18 -62.33 -27.92
C ILE A 698 -15.85 -61.89 -29.33
N LYS A 699 -16.75 -61.15 -29.98
CA LYS A 699 -16.46 -60.53 -31.28
C LYS A 699 -15.22 -59.64 -31.18
N MET A 700 -15.07 -58.84 -30.12
CA MET A 700 -13.91 -57.97 -29.94
C MET A 700 -12.62 -58.73 -29.60
N ILE A 701 -12.69 -59.74 -28.73
CA ILE A 701 -11.56 -60.63 -28.45
C ILE A 701 -11.08 -61.32 -29.74
N ASN A 702 -12.00 -61.84 -30.55
CA ASN A 702 -11.67 -62.48 -31.83
C ASN A 702 -11.16 -61.49 -32.88
N LYS A 703 -11.69 -60.26 -32.89
CA LYS A 703 -11.20 -59.17 -33.74
C LYS A 703 -9.73 -58.88 -33.44
N MET A 704 -9.38 -58.80 -32.14
CA MET A 704 -8.02 -58.59 -31.67
C MET A 704 -7.11 -59.79 -31.98
N LYS A 705 -7.55 -61.02 -31.71
CA LYS A 705 -6.78 -62.24 -31.96
C LYS A 705 -6.44 -62.41 -33.45
N LYS A 706 -7.43 -62.23 -34.34
CA LYS A 706 -7.22 -62.28 -35.80
C LYS A 706 -6.20 -61.24 -36.27
N TRP A 707 -6.21 -60.07 -35.66
CA TRP A 707 -5.22 -59.04 -35.97
C TRP A 707 -3.82 -59.43 -35.48
N GLU A 708 -3.68 -59.92 -34.24
CA GLU A 708 -2.39 -60.43 -33.72
C GLU A 708 -1.83 -61.54 -34.63
N ASP A 709 -2.67 -62.52 -35.02
CA ASP A 709 -2.30 -63.62 -35.91
C ASP A 709 -1.85 -63.11 -37.31
N SER A 710 -2.45 -62.02 -37.80
CA SER A 710 -2.10 -61.42 -39.09
C SER A 710 -0.78 -60.62 -39.07
N LYS A 711 -0.35 -60.17 -37.89
CA LYS A 711 0.89 -59.40 -37.68
C LYS A 711 2.06 -60.28 -37.22
N HIS A 712 1.76 -61.44 -36.63
CA HIS A 712 2.72 -62.46 -36.20
C HIS A 712 2.32 -63.84 -36.76
N PRO A 713 2.44 -64.09 -38.08
CA PRO A 713 2.07 -65.37 -38.64
C PRO A 713 2.89 -66.49 -38.00
N VAL A 714 2.21 -67.47 -37.41
CA VAL A 714 2.84 -68.69 -36.91
C VAL A 714 3.57 -69.37 -38.08
N PRO A 715 4.86 -69.75 -37.96
CA PRO A 715 5.57 -70.41 -39.04
C PRO A 715 4.82 -71.70 -39.41
N THR A 716 4.33 -71.81 -40.64
CA THR A 716 3.74 -73.04 -41.15
C THR A 716 4.77 -74.16 -41.05
N LYS A 717 4.36 -75.25 -40.38
CA LYS A 717 5.12 -76.47 -40.02
C LYS A 717 5.80 -77.26 -41.18
N ASN A 718 6.04 -76.67 -42.34
CA ASN A 718 6.61 -77.32 -43.52
C ASN A 718 7.87 -76.62 -44.05
N GLN A 719 8.82 -76.30 -43.18
CA GLN A 719 10.21 -76.13 -43.60
C GLN A 719 11.04 -77.20 -42.93
N THR A 720 11.29 -78.29 -43.65
CA THR A 720 12.41 -79.19 -43.37
C THR A 720 13.68 -78.34 -43.33
N MET A 721 14.24 -78.13 -42.13
CA MET A 721 15.62 -77.68 -42.00
C MET A 721 16.50 -78.72 -42.68
N ILE A 722 17.13 -78.33 -43.79
CA ILE A 722 18.23 -79.08 -44.37
C ILE A 722 19.44 -78.77 -43.50
N ASP A 723 19.98 -79.80 -42.85
CA ASP A 723 21.24 -79.74 -42.13
C ASP A 723 22.38 -79.67 -43.15
N CYS A 724 22.98 -78.48 -43.32
CA CYS A 724 24.09 -78.27 -44.24
C CYS A 724 25.45 -78.75 -43.68
N SER A 725 25.47 -79.55 -42.62
CA SER A 725 26.73 -80.06 -42.06
C SER A 725 27.38 -81.19 -42.89
N GLU A 726 26.68 -81.76 -43.88
CA GLU A 726 27.21 -82.88 -44.71
C GLU A 726 27.29 -82.61 -46.22
N THR A 727 26.92 -81.43 -46.73
CA THR A 727 27.15 -81.08 -48.15
C THR A 727 27.53 -79.59 -48.34
N ASN A 728 28.60 -79.33 -49.11
CA ASN A 728 29.08 -78.00 -49.47
C ASN A 728 27.98 -77.17 -50.15
N CYS A 729 27.36 -76.24 -49.41
CA CYS A 729 26.51 -75.21 -49.99
C CYS A 729 27.33 -73.94 -50.26
N ASP A 730 27.91 -73.84 -51.45
CA ASP A 730 28.36 -72.57 -52.01
C ASP A 730 27.13 -71.72 -52.40
N ILE A 731 26.59 -70.94 -51.46
CA ILE A 731 25.65 -69.86 -51.77
C ILE A 731 26.20 -68.57 -51.17
N ILE A 732 26.75 -67.74 -52.06
CA ILE A 732 27.19 -66.38 -51.80
C ILE A 732 25.97 -65.54 -51.42
N LEU A 733 25.89 -65.09 -50.17
CA LEU A 733 24.98 -64.03 -49.73
C LEU A 733 25.36 -62.72 -50.44
N LYS A 734 24.63 -62.37 -51.51
CA LYS A 734 24.63 -61.02 -52.07
C LYS A 734 23.85 -60.10 -51.14
N LEU A 735 24.55 -59.22 -50.43
CA LEU A 735 23.95 -58.05 -49.77
C LEU A 735 23.35 -57.12 -50.85
N PRO A 736 22.15 -56.54 -50.65
CA PRO A 736 21.62 -55.53 -51.56
C PRO A 736 22.48 -54.27 -51.50
N SER A 737 23.10 -53.95 -52.62
CA SER A 737 23.75 -52.68 -52.90
C SER A 737 22.71 -51.66 -53.36
N ASN A 738 22.50 -50.59 -52.59
CA ASN A 738 22.56 -49.18 -53.03
C ASN A 738 21.71 -48.23 -52.17
N VAL A 739 22.43 -47.21 -51.66
CA VAL A 739 22.08 -45.83 -51.24
C VAL A 739 21.05 -45.63 -50.13
#